data_AF-A0A937KQY4-F1
#
_entry.id   AF-A0A937KQY4-F1
#
_cell.length_a   1.000
_cell.length_b   1.000
_cell.length_c   1.000
_cell.angle_alpha   90.00
_cell.angle_beta   90.00
_cell.angle_gamma   90.00
#
_symmetry.space_group_name_H-M   'P 1'
#
loop_
_entity.id
_entity.type
_entity.pdbx_description
1 polymer ?
#
loop_
_entity_poly.entity_id
_entity_poly.type
_entity_poly.pdbx_seq_one_letter_code
_entity_poly.pdbx_strand_id
1 'polypeptide(L)'
;MHQNYIVADPWSIVEEGFVPERFKSSESLFSLGNGAMGQRANFEEFYSGLSFQGSYIGGVYYPDKTKVGWWKNGYPEYFAKVLNAPSWIGINFYVNGELFDLNTCLRVDKFRRELNMKSGYLSRCFECITLQGIALKVEALRFLSMNETELGVISYRVTALDQSVELKFEPFLDSGIKNQDSNWDDDFWKTTAVNHNQGRSYILAQTHKTDFKTCTYMCCELRVDQNKSQFELAAKEENCIKVQSSVKLEKGQTAELLKYGGYTTSLNHSEDALVKAADRCMDIATAKGFDTLFKEQEKAWDTIWATSDIVIEGDVKAQQGIRFNIFQLNQTYSGKDARLNIGPKGFTGEKYGGSTYWDTEAYCLPFYMLTKNQEVARNLLVYRYNHLERAIENAKKLGFNSGAALYPMVTMNGEECHNEWEITFEEIHRNGAIAFAIYNYVRFTGDYDYLKEMGIEVLIGIARFWRQRVHYSENKNAYVMLGVTGPNEYENNVNNNWYTNYIAKWCLEYTLTQLEKLRDGAVEEYDRIKGICVLTEIELEQWREVAAQMYFPFSDEHQIYLQQDGFLDKQLKPVSELQSDQRPINQKWSWDRILRSPYIKQADVLQGFYFFEDHFSLEELERHYNFYEPFTVHESSLSPCIHSIQAAKLGKMDQAYSFYLRTSRLDLDDYNKEVEEGLHITSMAGTWLSIIEGFGGLRIENDKLSLRPQIPQQWDSYRFKINFRGRIISVHVDRNGVELHLKSDIPMSLRVFGKKIELAPDKTIKV
;
A
#
# COMPACT_ATOMS: atom_id res chain seq x y z
N MET A 1 14.43 1.54 -21.79
CA MET A 1 14.28 3.00 -21.62
C MET A 1 13.09 3.22 -20.72
N HIS A 2 13.21 4.11 -19.73
CA HIS A 2 12.14 4.50 -18.82
C HIS A 2 11.07 5.33 -19.55
N GLN A 3 9.81 5.25 -19.10
CA GLN A 3 8.71 5.99 -19.73
C GLN A 3 8.65 7.42 -19.16
N ASN A 4 9.24 8.41 -19.85
CA ASN A 4 9.23 9.81 -19.40
C ASN A 4 8.16 10.62 -20.16
N TYR A 5 6.89 10.34 -19.90
CA TYR A 5 5.74 11.01 -20.54
C TYR A 5 4.83 11.78 -19.57
N ILE A 6 5.06 11.66 -18.27
CA ILE A 6 4.37 12.45 -17.24
C ILE A 6 5.04 13.82 -17.15
N VAL A 7 4.25 14.88 -17.30
CA VAL A 7 4.70 16.27 -17.12
C VAL A 7 5.00 16.49 -15.64
N ALA A 8 6.17 17.07 -15.33
CA ALA A 8 6.55 17.37 -13.96
C ALA A 8 5.69 18.54 -13.42
N ASP A 9 4.89 18.26 -12.38
CA ASP A 9 4.07 19.22 -11.68
C ASP A 9 4.08 18.89 -10.17
N PRO A 10 4.19 19.89 -9.27
CA PRO A 10 4.34 19.64 -7.84
C PRO A 10 3.08 19.07 -7.16
N TRP A 11 1.89 19.17 -7.77
CA TRP A 11 0.62 18.75 -7.18
C TRP A 11 -0.21 17.83 -8.07
N SER A 12 0.21 17.62 -9.31
CA SER A 12 -0.53 16.82 -10.27
C SER A 12 0.36 15.79 -10.99
N ILE A 13 -0.23 14.65 -11.31
CA ILE A 13 0.25 13.78 -12.39
C ILE A 13 -0.48 14.22 -13.64
N VAL A 14 0.26 14.60 -14.69
CA VAL A 14 -0.32 15.14 -15.92
C VAL A 14 0.23 14.36 -17.11
N GLU A 15 -0.67 13.90 -17.97
CA GLU A 15 -0.38 13.27 -19.24
C GLU A 15 -1.01 14.11 -20.35
N GLU A 16 -0.20 14.48 -21.35
CA GLU A 16 -0.63 15.23 -22.53
C GLU A 16 -0.46 14.40 -23.79
N GLY A 17 -1.46 14.46 -24.66
CA GLY A 17 -1.57 13.58 -25.83
C GLY A 17 -2.08 12.18 -25.46
N PHE A 18 -2.84 11.58 -26.37
CA PHE A 18 -3.37 10.23 -26.19
C PHE A 18 -2.52 9.21 -26.95
N VAL A 19 -1.96 8.24 -26.23
CA VAL A 19 -1.18 7.14 -26.78
C VAL A 19 -1.83 5.81 -26.34
N PRO A 20 -2.59 5.12 -27.21
CA PRO A 20 -3.37 3.93 -26.85
C PRO A 20 -2.55 2.83 -26.17
N GLU A 21 -1.28 2.64 -26.57
CA GLU A 21 -0.40 1.60 -26.05
C GLU A 21 -0.04 1.82 -24.57
N ARG A 22 -0.15 3.05 -24.07
CA ARG A 22 0.13 3.41 -22.67
C ARG A 22 -1.10 3.34 -21.77
N PHE A 23 -2.28 3.06 -22.34
CA PHE A 23 -3.53 3.26 -21.63
C PHE A 23 -3.61 2.43 -20.34
N LYS A 24 -3.19 1.15 -20.37
CA LYS A 24 -3.13 0.29 -19.16
C LYS A 24 -2.20 0.79 -18.07
N SER A 25 -1.03 1.35 -18.42
CA SER A 25 -0.12 1.94 -17.44
C SER A 25 -0.73 3.20 -16.83
N SER A 26 -1.30 4.07 -17.66
CA SER A 26 -1.93 5.29 -17.19
C SER A 26 -3.23 5.01 -16.40
N GLU A 27 -3.94 3.92 -16.67
CA GLU A 27 -5.03 3.45 -15.81
C GLU A 27 -4.56 3.22 -14.37
N SER A 28 -3.37 2.64 -14.16
CA SER A 28 -2.78 2.47 -12.84
C SER A 28 -2.35 3.80 -12.23
N LEU A 29 -1.57 4.61 -12.95
CA LEU A 29 -1.00 5.88 -12.46
C LEU A 29 -2.05 6.87 -11.97
N PHE A 30 -3.19 6.89 -12.63
CA PHE A 30 -4.27 7.85 -12.36
C PHE A 30 -5.39 7.24 -11.49
N SER A 31 -5.13 6.09 -10.84
CA SER A 31 -6.11 5.41 -9.97
C SER A 31 -6.58 6.31 -8.84
N LEU A 32 -7.80 6.06 -8.38
CA LEU A 32 -8.41 6.72 -7.23
C LEU A 32 -8.80 5.70 -6.14
N GLY A 33 -8.75 6.13 -4.88
CA GLY A 33 -9.24 5.39 -3.72
C GLY A 33 -9.63 6.34 -2.57
N ASN A 34 -10.40 5.83 -1.61
CA ASN A 34 -10.78 6.54 -0.39
C ASN A 34 -10.68 5.68 0.89
N GLY A 35 -9.94 4.56 0.81
CA GLY A 35 -9.77 3.58 1.88
C GLY A 35 -10.90 2.55 2.01
N ALA A 36 -12.10 2.82 1.48
CA ALA A 36 -13.21 1.87 1.47
C ALA A 36 -13.40 1.20 0.10
N MET A 37 -13.12 1.96 -0.96
CA MET A 37 -13.10 1.47 -2.34
C MET A 37 -12.01 2.19 -3.14
N GLY A 38 -11.66 1.62 -4.28
CA GLY A 38 -10.83 2.27 -5.27
C GLY A 38 -11.07 1.74 -6.67
N GLN A 39 -10.49 2.41 -7.65
CA GLN A 39 -10.69 2.11 -9.06
C GLN A 39 -9.53 2.62 -9.89
N ARG A 40 -9.21 1.87 -10.93
CA ARG A 40 -8.29 2.28 -11.99
C ARG A 40 -8.86 3.46 -12.76
N ALA A 41 -8.00 4.20 -13.46
CA ALA A 41 -8.38 5.35 -14.30
C ALA A 41 -9.00 4.95 -15.64
N ASN A 42 -9.85 3.92 -15.64
CA ASN A 42 -10.63 3.51 -16.80
C ASN A 42 -11.52 4.68 -17.25
N PHE A 43 -11.73 4.78 -18.56
CA PHE A 43 -12.67 5.75 -19.12
C PHE A 43 -14.10 5.41 -18.70
N GLU A 44 -14.88 6.45 -18.48
CA GLU A 44 -16.30 6.33 -18.18
C GLU A 44 -17.06 5.84 -19.42
N GLU A 45 -16.71 6.34 -20.60
CA GLU A 45 -17.27 5.91 -21.88
C GLU A 45 -16.69 4.61 -22.41
N PHE A 46 -17.39 4.04 -23.39
CA PHE A 46 -16.92 2.90 -24.14
C PHE A 46 -15.57 3.18 -24.82
N TYR A 47 -14.67 2.21 -24.72
CA TYR A 47 -13.35 2.24 -25.33
C TYR A 47 -13.01 0.85 -25.86
N SER A 48 -12.83 0.72 -27.17
CA SER A 48 -12.53 -0.59 -27.79
C SER A 48 -11.07 -1.01 -27.75
N GLY A 49 -10.17 -0.11 -27.32
CA GLY A 49 -8.74 -0.41 -27.22
C GLY A 49 -8.40 -1.29 -26.02
N LEU A 50 -7.11 -1.65 -25.90
CA LEU A 50 -6.63 -2.44 -24.77
C LEU A 50 -6.79 -1.68 -23.46
N SER A 51 -7.55 -2.25 -22.52
CA SER A 51 -7.84 -1.68 -21.21
C SER A 51 -7.77 -2.78 -20.14
N PHE A 52 -7.54 -2.40 -18.89
CA PHE A 52 -7.68 -3.25 -17.72
C PHE A 52 -8.69 -2.62 -16.77
N GLN A 53 -9.94 -3.06 -16.87
CA GLN A 53 -11.01 -2.60 -16.00
C GLN A 53 -10.83 -3.14 -14.57
N GLY A 54 -10.79 -2.23 -13.59
CA GLY A 54 -10.62 -2.61 -12.18
C GLY A 54 -11.29 -1.64 -11.22
N SER A 55 -12.28 -2.12 -10.48
CA SER A 55 -12.87 -1.46 -9.31
C SER A 55 -12.78 -2.42 -8.13
N TYR A 56 -12.46 -1.95 -6.94
CA TYR A 56 -12.15 -2.81 -5.80
C TYR A 56 -12.85 -2.28 -4.55
N ILE A 57 -13.35 -3.19 -3.71
CA ILE A 57 -13.99 -2.86 -2.45
C ILE A 57 -13.15 -3.44 -1.31
N GLY A 58 -12.78 -2.59 -0.34
CA GLY A 58 -11.98 -2.99 0.80
C GLY A 58 -12.65 -4.13 1.59
N GLY A 59 -11.87 -5.19 1.84
CA GLY A 59 -12.31 -6.34 2.63
C GLY A 59 -13.21 -7.35 1.91
N VAL A 60 -13.61 -7.08 0.66
CA VAL A 60 -14.38 -8.03 -0.15
C VAL A 60 -13.41 -8.84 -1.01
N TYR A 61 -13.29 -10.13 -0.70
CA TYR A 61 -12.34 -11.03 -1.34
C TYR A 61 -13.00 -12.35 -1.75
N TYR A 62 -12.27 -13.15 -2.52
CA TYR A 62 -12.66 -14.50 -2.94
C TYR A 62 -11.54 -15.51 -2.69
N PRO A 63 -11.85 -16.69 -2.13
CA PRO A 63 -10.91 -17.79 -1.95
C PRO A 63 -10.78 -18.57 -3.27
N ASP A 64 -9.87 -18.12 -4.13
CA ASP A 64 -9.59 -18.80 -5.39
C ASP A 64 -8.80 -20.08 -5.12
N LYS A 65 -9.21 -21.21 -5.71
CA LYS A 65 -8.64 -22.52 -5.35
C LYS A 65 -7.15 -22.56 -5.69
N THR A 66 -6.34 -23.02 -4.73
CA THR A 66 -4.89 -23.11 -4.90
C THR A 66 -4.53 -23.90 -6.15
N LYS A 67 -3.67 -23.31 -6.97
CA LYS A 67 -3.11 -23.90 -8.19
C LYS A 67 -1.60 -24.06 -8.00
N VAL A 68 -1.14 -25.31 -7.98
CA VAL A 68 0.29 -25.65 -7.84
C VAL A 68 0.63 -26.79 -8.77
N GLY A 69 1.89 -26.87 -9.20
CA GLY A 69 2.37 -28.02 -9.97
C GLY A 69 2.39 -29.30 -9.12
N TRP A 70 2.86 -29.20 -7.87
CA TRP A 70 2.96 -30.33 -6.94
C TRP A 70 2.53 -29.89 -5.54
N TRP A 71 1.56 -30.60 -4.96
CA TRP A 71 1.09 -30.31 -3.61
C TRP A 71 2.15 -30.65 -2.55
N LYS A 72 2.25 -29.82 -1.51
CA LYS A 72 3.04 -30.05 -0.30
C LYS A 72 2.11 -29.99 0.90
N ASN A 73 2.30 -30.91 1.85
CA ASN A 73 1.54 -30.88 3.09
C ASN A 73 1.82 -29.55 3.81
N GLY A 74 0.76 -28.86 4.23
CA GLY A 74 0.84 -27.52 4.80
C GLY A 74 0.42 -26.40 3.84
N TYR A 75 0.31 -26.66 2.53
CA TYR A 75 -0.18 -25.64 1.60
C TYR A 75 -1.61 -25.20 1.92
N PRO A 76 -1.93 -23.93 1.66
CA PRO A 76 -3.29 -23.44 1.81
C PRO A 76 -4.18 -23.96 0.70
N GLU A 77 -5.47 -24.12 1.01
CA GLU A 77 -6.47 -24.64 0.07
C GLU A 77 -6.91 -23.60 -0.98
N TYR A 78 -6.68 -22.31 -0.69
CA TYR A 78 -6.99 -21.20 -1.57
C TYR A 78 -5.95 -20.08 -1.50
N PHE A 79 -5.93 -19.24 -2.53
CA PHE A 79 -5.29 -17.94 -2.54
C PHE A 79 -6.38 -16.86 -2.52
N ALA A 80 -6.46 -16.07 -1.45
CA ALA A 80 -7.46 -15.01 -1.34
C ALA A 80 -7.09 -13.81 -2.23
N LYS A 81 -8.09 -13.26 -2.93
CA LYS A 81 -7.93 -12.11 -3.83
C LYS A 81 -9.06 -11.11 -3.66
N VAL A 82 -8.76 -9.81 -3.59
CA VAL A 82 -9.76 -8.75 -3.76
C VAL A 82 -10.31 -8.84 -5.17
N LEU A 83 -11.63 -8.74 -5.27
CA LEU A 83 -12.32 -8.90 -6.54
C LEU A 83 -12.37 -7.59 -7.30
N ASN A 84 -12.28 -7.68 -8.63
CA ASN A 84 -12.89 -6.66 -9.46
C ASN A 84 -14.37 -6.61 -9.07
N ALA A 85 -14.92 -5.44 -8.80
CA ALA A 85 -16.27 -5.23 -8.31
C ALA A 85 -17.19 -4.80 -9.47
N PRO A 86 -18.52 -5.00 -9.35
CA PRO A 86 -19.47 -4.49 -10.34
C PRO A 86 -19.21 -3.01 -10.66
N SER A 87 -19.11 -2.66 -11.94
CA SER A 87 -18.75 -1.31 -12.38
C SER A 87 -19.91 -0.34 -12.16
N TRP A 88 -19.59 0.81 -11.55
CA TRP A 88 -20.53 1.92 -11.39
C TRP A 88 -20.17 3.14 -12.27
N ILE A 89 -19.02 3.17 -12.93
CA ILE A 89 -18.53 4.36 -13.65
C ILE A 89 -19.08 4.52 -15.06
N GLY A 90 -19.66 3.46 -15.64
CA GLY A 90 -20.00 3.40 -17.08
C GLY A 90 -20.96 4.48 -17.56
N ILE A 91 -20.59 5.21 -18.61
CA ILE A 91 -21.35 6.26 -19.29
C ILE A 91 -21.17 6.10 -20.80
N ASN A 92 -22.02 5.30 -21.43
CA ASN A 92 -22.09 5.33 -22.89
C ASN A 92 -22.69 6.65 -23.33
N PHE A 93 -22.21 7.20 -24.45
CA PHE A 93 -22.94 8.27 -25.13
C PHE A 93 -22.89 8.09 -26.63
N TYR A 94 -23.94 8.57 -27.28
CA TYR A 94 -24.14 8.42 -28.71
C TYR A 94 -24.32 9.80 -29.34
N VAL A 95 -23.77 9.97 -30.53
CA VAL A 95 -23.80 11.22 -31.29
C VAL A 95 -24.52 10.92 -32.60
N ASN A 96 -25.69 11.51 -32.80
CA ASN A 96 -26.57 11.23 -33.95
C ASN A 96 -26.85 9.72 -34.14
N GLY A 97 -26.97 8.99 -33.03
CA GLY A 97 -27.27 7.54 -33.01
C GLY A 97 -26.04 6.62 -32.99
N GLU A 98 -24.83 7.14 -33.21
CA GLU A 98 -23.59 6.35 -33.25
C GLU A 98 -22.88 6.36 -31.89
N LEU A 99 -22.46 5.20 -31.38
CA LEU A 99 -21.74 5.07 -30.11
C LEU A 99 -20.37 5.75 -30.21
N PHE A 100 -20.04 6.62 -29.26
CA PHE A 100 -18.73 7.24 -29.20
C PHE A 100 -17.66 6.26 -28.70
N ASP A 101 -16.51 6.27 -29.36
CA ASP A 101 -15.30 5.53 -28.95
C ASP A 101 -14.05 6.35 -29.29
N LEU A 102 -13.29 6.75 -28.26
CA LEU A 102 -12.06 7.53 -28.45
C LEU A 102 -11.03 6.78 -29.30
N ASN A 103 -10.98 5.45 -29.23
CA ASN A 103 -10.03 4.62 -29.96
C ASN A 103 -10.19 4.71 -31.49
N THR A 104 -11.41 5.03 -31.95
CA THR A 104 -11.75 5.05 -33.38
C THR A 104 -11.84 6.45 -33.96
N CYS A 105 -11.72 7.49 -33.14
CA CYS A 105 -11.79 8.88 -33.60
C CYS A 105 -10.74 9.15 -34.71
N LEU A 106 -11.15 9.89 -35.74
CA LEU A 106 -10.27 10.27 -36.86
C LEU A 106 -9.12 11.17 -36.38
N ARG A 107 -9.37 11.95 -35.33
CA ARG A 107 -8.38 12.83 -34.71
C ARG A 107 -8.71 13.06 -33.24
N VAL A 108 -7.68 13.12 -32.41
CA VAL A 108 -7.77 13.51 -30.99
C VAL A 108 -6.75 14.62 -30.76
N ASP A 109 -7.24 15.79 -30.37
CA ASP A 109 -6.47 17.00 -30.10
C ASP A 109 -6.60 17.39 -28.63
N LYS A 110 -5.61 18.12 -28.10
CA LYS A 110 -5.63 18.67 -26.74
C LYS A 110 -5.99 17.66 -25.64
N PHE A 111 -5.66 16.39 -25.84
CA PHE A 111 -5.86 15.38 -24.81
C PHE A 111 -4.99 15.73 -23.60
N ARG A 112 -5.63 15.84 -22.45
CA ARG A 112 -4.97 16.03 -21.16
C ARG A 112 -5.70 15.22 -20.10
N ARG A 113 -4.95 14.39 -19.38
CA ARG A 113 -5.41 13.67 -18.19
C ARG A 113 -4.63 14.18 -16.99
N GLU A 114 -5.33 14.51 -15.91
CA GLU A 114 -4.74 15.03 -14.67
C GLU A 114 -5.31 14.30 -13.46
N LEU A 115 -4.42 13.72 -12.65
CA LEU A 115 -4.70 13.34 -11.27
C LEU A 115 -4.21 14.48 -10.39
N ASN A 116 -5.13 15.29 -9.87
CA ASN A 116 -4.81 16.37 -8.96
C ASN A 116 -4.75 15.81 -7.54
N MET A 117 -3.55 15.76 -6.98
CA MET A 117 -3.30 15.14 -5.67
C MET A 117 -3.70 16.07 -4.52
N LYS A 118 -3.71 17.38 -4.77
CA LYS A 118 -4.06 18.40 -3.76
C LYS A 118 -5.53 18.34 -3.38
N SER A 119 -6.41 18.30 -4.38
CA SER A 119 -7.87 18.24 -4.21
C SER A 119 -8.43 16.82 -4.38
N GLY A 120 -7.60 15.86 -4.80
CA GLY A 120 -7.94 14.44 -4.88
C GLY A 120 -9.03 14.10 -5.87
N TYR A 121 -8.85 14.51 -7.12
CA TYR A 121 -9.72 14.19 -8.24
C TYR A 121 -8.92 13.75 -9.47
N LEU A 122 -9.57 12.96 -10.33
CA LEU A 122 -9.13 12.64 -11.67
C LEU A 122 -9.92 13.49 -12.66
N SER A 123 -9.25 14.09 -13.63
CA SER A 123 -9.89 14.79 -14.73
C SER A 123 -9.28 14.39 -16.07
N ARG A 124 -10.09 14.47 -17.12
CA ARG A 124 -9.68 14.23 -18.50
C ARG A 124 -10.41 15.18 -19.43
N CYS A 125 -9.69 15.82 -20.33
CA CYS A 125 -10.24 16.70 -21.35
C CYS A 125 -9.60 16.38 -22.71
N PHE A 126 -10.39 16.43 -23.78
CA PHE A 126 -9.89 16.34 -25.15
C PHE A 126 -10.89 16.96 -26.12
N GLU A 127 -10.39 17.35 -27.29
CA GLU A 127 -11.18 17.64 -28.49
C GLU A 127 -10.99 16.48 -29.47
N CYS A 128 -12.02 16.08 -30.18
CA CYS A 128 -11.92 14.98 -31.14
C CYS A 128 -12.79 15.21 -32.38
N ILE A 129 -12.41 14.55 -33.47
CA ILE A 129 -13.26 14.37 -34.64
C ILE A 129 -13.70 12.91 -34.67
N THR A 130 -15.00 12.65 -34.52
CA THR A 130 -15.55 11.29 -34.55
C THR A 130 -15.37 10.65 -35.93
N LEU A 131 -15.62 9.34 -36.04
CA LEU A 131 -15.65 8.64 -37.33
C LEU A 131 -16.61 9.26 -38.35
N GLN A 132 -17.70 9.87 -37.87
CA GLN A 132 -18.70 10.54 -38.69
C GLN A 132 -18.29 11.99 -39.07
N GLY A 133 -17.10 12.44 -38.66
CA GLY A 133 -16.60 13.78 -38.97
C GLY A 133 -17.15 14.89 -38.08
N ILE A 134 -17.71 14.56 -36.91
CA ILE A 134 -18.30 15.53 -35.97
C ILE A 134 -17.22 15.97 -34.97
N ALA A 135 -17.05 17.27 -34.77
CA ALA A 135 -16.11 17.81 -33.78
C ALA A 135 -16.77 17.98 -32.40
N LEU A 136 -16.17 17.35 -31.38
CA LEU A 136 -16.64 17.38 -30.00
C LEU A 136 -15.53 17.77 -29.04
N LYS A 137 -15.90 18.38 -27.91
CA LYS A 137 -15.05 18.49 -26.72
C LYS A 137 -15.66 17.66 -25.60
N VAL A 138 -14.85 16.83 -24.96
CA VAL A 138 -15.26 16.02 -23.81
C VAL A 138 -14.44 16.43 -22.60
N GLU A 139 -15.11 16.56 -21.46
CA GLU A 139 -14.51 16.86 -20.16
C GLU A 139 -15.11 15.93 -19.10
N ALA A 140 -14.29 15.09 -18.49
CA ALA A 140 -14.67 14.22 -17.38
C ALA A 140 -13.92 14.65 -16.11
N LEU A 141 -14.62 14.73 -14.98
CA LEU A 141 -14.04 14.91 -13.65
C LEU A 141 -14.68 13.92 -12.68
N ARG A 142 -13.84 13.16 -11.97
CA ARG A 142 -14.25 12.10 -11.07
C ARG A 142 -13.50 12.16 -9.75
N PHE A 143 -14.18 11.88 -8.65
CA PHE A 143 -13.56 11.66 -7.35
C PHE A 143 -14.32 10.62 -6.53
N LEU A 144 -13.61 9.96 -5.61
CA LEU A 144 -14.18 9.13 -4.57
C LEU A 144 -14.17 9.95 -3.29
N SER A 145 -15.35 10.14 -2.68
CA SER A 145 -15.48 11.02 -1.54
C SER A 145 -14.74 10.46 -0.32
N MET A 146 -13.92 11.30 0.31
CA MET A 146 -13.19 10.94 1.54
C MET A 146 -14.08 11.01 2.81
N ASN A 147 -15.21 11.73 2.75
CA ASN A 147 -16.16 11.88 3.85
C ASN A 147 -17.25 10.80 3.80
N GLU A 148 -18.01 10.78 2.71
CA GLU A 148 -18.98 9.74 2.37
C GLU A 148 -18.23 8.60 1.65
N THR A 149 -17.69 7.63 2.41
CA THR A 149 -16.75 6.63 1.86
C THR A 149 -17.39 5.63 0.89
N GLU A 150 -18.72 5.55 0.86
CA GLU A 150 -19.51 4.70 -0.03
C GLU A 150 -19.93 5.41 -1.34
N LEU A 151 -19.51 6.67 -1.53
CA LEU A 151 -19.93 7.54 -2.64
C LEU A 151 -18.77 7.96 -3.56
N GLY A 152 -18.97 7.75 -4.85
CA GLY A 152 -18.21 8.32 -5.96
C GLY A 152 -19.05 9.31 -6.76
N VAL A 153 -18.38 10.28 -7.37
CA VAL A 153 -19.01 11.39 -8.09
C VAL A 153 -18.32 11.57 -9.43
N ILE A 154 -19.09 11.70 -10.50
CA ILE A 154 -18.62 11.99 -11.87
C ILE A 154 -19.39 13.18 -12.42
N SER A 155 -18.68 14.16 -12.97
CA SER A 155 -19.19 15.15 -13.92
C SER A 155 -18.62 14.82 -15.30
N TYR A 156 -19.50 14.60 -16.27
CA TYR A 156 -19.15 14.23 -17.64
C TYR A 156 -19.81 15.21 -18.61
N ARG A 157 -19.01 15.98 -19.33
CA ARG A 157 -19.47 17.06 -20.20
C ARG A 157 -19.10 16.79 -21.65
N VAL A 158 -20.06 17.02 -22.55
CA VAL A 158 -19.86 16.93 -24.00
C VAL A 158 -20.34 18.24 -24.63
N THR A 159 -19.47 18.88 -25.41
CA THR A 159 -19.75 20.12 -26.13
C THR A 159 -19.69 19.88 -27.64
N ALA A 160 -20.71 20.34 -28.36
CA ALA A 160 -20.75 20.30 -29.82
C ALA A 160 -19.94 21.46 -30.41
N LEU A 161 -18.85 21.21 -31.15
CA LEU A 161 -17.92 22.28 -31.55
C LEU A 161 -18.21 22.89 -32.92
N ASP A 162 -18.66 22.09 -33.89
CA ASP A 162 -18.75 22.48 -35.30
C ASP A 162 -20.19 22.57 -35.83
N GLN A 163 -21.09 21.73 -35.36
CA GLN A 163 -22.48 21.64 -35.80
C GLN A 163 -23.43 21.20 -34.67
N SER A 164 -24.73 21.30 -34.91
CA SER A 164 -25.74 20.81 -33.97
C SER A 164 -25.80 19.28 -34.00
N VAL A 165 -25.97 18.67 -32.83
CA VAL A 165 -25.95 17.20 -32.66
C VAL A 165 -27.08 16.75 -31.74
N GLU A 166 -27.56 15.54 -31.98
CA GLU A 166 -28.37 14.81 -31.01
C GLU A 166 -27.47 13.95 -30.14
N LEU A 167 -27.35 14.28 -28.86
CA LEU A 167 -26.64 13.48 -27.88
C LEU A 167 -27.63 12.60 -27.12
N LYS A 168 -27.30 11.31 -27.00
CA LYS A 168 -27.95 10.40 -26.06
C LYS A 168 -26.91 9.94 -25.04
N PHE A 169 -27.13 10.22 -23.77
CA PHE A 169 -26.36 9.61 -22.68
C PHE A 169 -27.06 8.33 -22.21
N GLU A 170 -26.26 7.31 -21.92
CA GLU A 170 -26.70 6.01 -21.45
C GLU A 170 -25.77 5.52 -20.32
N PRO A 171 -25.83 6.12 -19.12
CA PRO A 171 -25.13 5.63 -17.94
C PRO A 171 -25.67 4.26 -17.50
N PHE A 172 -24.75 3.42 -17.00
CA PHE A 172 -25.07 2.04 -16.64
C PHE A 172 -24.35 1.55 -15.38
N LEU A 173 -24.87 0.48 -14.80
CA LEU A 173 -24.19 -0.39 -13.84
C LEU A 173 -23.99 -1.75 -14.49
N ASP A 174 -22.86 -2.41 -14.21
CA ASP A 174 -22.52 -3.71 -14.79
C ASP A 174 -21.85 -4.64 -13.78
N SER A 175 -22.45 -5.77 -13.48
CA SER A 175 -21.88 -6.86 -12.67
C SER A 175 -21.34 -8.03 -13.49
N GLY A 176 -21.34 -7.95 -14.83
CA GLY A 176 -20.75 -8.91 -15.76
C GLY A 176 -19.22 -8.85 -15.88
N ILE A 177 -18.56 -8.22 -14.91
CA ILE A 177 -17.12 -7.98 -14.86
C ILE A 177 -16.35 -9.27 -14.51
N LYS A 178 -15.09 -9.32 -14.94
CA LYS A 178 -14.16 -10.44 -14.67
C LYS A 178 -12.87 -9.94 -14.04
N ASN A 179 -12.21 -10.82 -13.30
CA ASN A 179 -10.82 -10.66 -12.90
C ASN A 179 -9.90 -11.19 -14.00
N GLN A 180 -8.82 -10.47 -14.30
CA GLN A 180 -7.79 -10.93 -15.23
C GLN A 180 -6.92 -12.04 -14.63
N ASP A 181 -6.79 -12.08 -13.31
CA ASP A 181 -5.89 -12.98 -12.60
C ASP A 181 -6.55 -14.27 -12.08
N SER A 182 -7.75 -14.63 -12.54
CA SER A 182 -8.47 -15.84 -12.10
C SER A 182 -7.66 -17.12 -12.39
N ASN A 183 -7.52 -18.01 -11.40
CA ASN A 183 -6.76 -19.25 -11.58
C ASN A 183 -7.44 -20.24 -12.55
N TRP A 184 -8.78 -20.17 -12.65
CA TRP A 184 -9.66 -21.13 -13.31
C TRP A 184 -10.77 -20.49 -14.16
N ASP A 185 -10.68 -19.18 -14.46
CA ASP A 185 -11.72 -18.40 -15.14
C ASP A 185 -13.11 -18.49 -14.44
N ASP A 186 -13.10 -18.69 -13.12
CA ASP A 186 -14.31 -18.73 -12.28
C ASP A 186 -15.06 -17.39 -12.33
N ASP A 187 -16.40 -17.45 -12.41
CA ASP A 187 -17.24 -16.29 -12.14
C ASP A 187 -17.25 -16.03 -10.62
N PHE A 188 -16.76 -14.86 -10.20
CA PHE A 188 -16.65 -14.54 -8.77
C PHE A 188 -17.94 -13.94 -8.19
N TRP A 189 -18.77 -13.33 -9.04
CA TRP A 189 -20.01 -12.66 -8.65
C TRP A 189 -21.24 -13.37 -9.19
N LYS A 190 -22.23 -13.50 -8.31
CA LYS A 190 -23.60 -13.83 -8.67
C LYS A 190 -24.47 -12.59 -8.55
N THR A 191 -25.04 -12.13 -9.66
CA THR A 191 -26.09 -11.09 -9.61
C THR A 191 -27.36 -11.68 -9.00
N THR A 192 -27.87 -11.06 -7.94
CA THR A 192 -29.07 -11.53 -7.23
C THR A 192 -30.29 -10.69 -7.55
N ALA A 193 -30.11 -9.39 -7.83
CA ALA A 193 -31.18 -8.53 -8.31
C ALA A 193 -30.64 -7.35 -9.11
N VAL A 194 -31.42 -6.95 -10.11
CA VAL A 194 -31.21 -5.71 -10.87
C VAL A 194 -32.49 -4.91 -10.74
N ASN A 195 -32.43 -3.68 -10.21
CA ASN A 195 -33.61 -2.90 -9.87
C ASN A 195 -33.50 -1.45 -10.34
N HIS A 196 -34.64 -0.86 -10.69
CA HIS A 196 -34.78 0.57 -10.96
C HIS A 196 -36.02 1.09 -10.25
N ASN A 197 -35.89 2.20 -9.53
CA ASN A 197 -37.02 2.85 -8.86
C ASN A 197 -36.76 4.35 -8.73
N GLN A 198 -37.73 5.18 -9.10
CA GLN A 198 -37.69 6.64 -8.91
C GLN A 198 -36.37 7.31 -9.38
N GLY A 199 -35.86 6.93 -10.56
CA GLY A 199 -34.63 7.51 -11.11
C GLY A 199 -33.33 6.97 -10.49
N ARG A 200 -33.42 5.91 -9.68
CA ARG A 200 -32.29 5.22 -9.05
C ARG A 200 -32.16 3.82 -9.59
N SER A 201 -30.94 3.36 -9.80
CA SER A 201 -30.64 2.03 -10.30
C SER A 201 -29.71 1.30 -9.35
N TYR A 202 -29.92 -0.02 -9.22
CA TYR A 202 -29.20 -0.87 -8.28
C TYR A 202 -28.89 -2.22 -8.93
N ILE A 203 -27.71 -2.75 -8.61
CA ILE A 203 -27.36 -4.14 -8.78
C ILE A 203 -26.98 -4.70 -7.42
N LEU A 204 -27.69 -5.73 -6.97
CA LEU A 204 -27.32 -6.56 -5.84
C LEU A 204 -26.51 -7.75 -6.36
N ALA A 205 -25.31 -7.93 -5.81
CA ALA A 205 -24.42 -9.03 -6.17
C ALA A 205 -23.92 -9.73 -4.91
N GLN A 206 -23.55 -11.00 -5.04
CA GLN A 206 -23.00 -11.82 -3.97
C GLN A 206 -21.78 -12.59 -4.47
N THR A 207 -20.73 -12.65 -3.67
CA THR A 207 -19.55 -13.48 -3.98
C THR A 207 -19.87 -14.97 -3.80
N HIS A 208 -19.48 -15.84 -4.74
CA HIS A 208 -19.92 -17.25 -4.73
C HIS A 208 -19.44 -18.10 -3.53
N LYS A 209 -18.27 -17.82 -2.94
CA LYS A 209 -17.67 -18.67 -1.88
C LYS A 209 -17.65 -18.04 -0.48
N THR A 210 -17.66 -16.71 -0.41
CA THR A 210 -17.53 -15.93 0.83
C THR A 210 -18.81 -15.23 1.25
N ASP A 211 -19.86 -15.29 0.43
CA ASP A 211 -21.17 -14.69 0.70
C ASP A 211 -21.17 -13.19 1.07
N PHE A 212 -20.13 -12.44 0.69
CA PHE A 212 -20.17 -10.99 0.74
C PHE A 212 -21.24 -10.48 -0.23
N LYS A 213 -22.14 -9.64 0.27
CA LYS A 213 -23.21 -9.03 -0.52
C LYS A 213 -22.92 -7.56 -0.73
N THR A 214 -23.14 -7.10 -1.95
CA THR A 214 -22.87 -5.73 -2.36
C THR A 214 -24.09 -5.16 -3.06
N CYS A 215 -24.37 -3.87 -2.82
CA CYS A 215 -25.27 -3.09 -3.64
C CYS A 215 -24.46 -2.04 -4.36
N THR A 216 -24.35 -2.20 -5.67
CA THR A 216 -23.80 -1.20 -6.57
C THR A 216 -24.95 -0.32 -7.03
N TYR A 217 -24.82 1.00 -6.90
CA TYR A 217 -25.93 1.90 -7.14
C TYR A 217 -25.53 3.10 -8.00
N MET A 218 -26.52 3.71 -8.66
CA MET A 218 -26.36 5.01 -9.29
C MET A 218 -27.66 5.83 -9.27
N CYS A 219 -27.50 7.15 -9.26
CA CYS A 219 -28.48 8.10 -9.74
C CYS A 219 -27.79 9.15 -10.63
N CYS A 220 -28.53 9.68 -11.61
CA CYS A 220 -28.00 10.57 -12.63
C CYS A 220 -28.86 11.82 -12.80
N GLU A 221 -28.22 12.93 -13.17
CA GLU A 221 -28.87 14.19 -13.53
C GLU A 221 -28.24 14.70 -14.84
N LEU A 222 -29.05 15.07 -15.82
CA LEU A 222 -28.57 15.69 -17.07
C LEU A 222 -28.90 17.18 -17.05
N ARG A 223 -27.91 18.01 -17.38
CA ARG A 223 -28.03 19.47 -17.45
C ARG A 223 -27.63 19.96 -18.82
N VAL A 224 -28.45 20.85 -19.39
CA VAL A 224 -28.09 21.66 -20.56
C VAL A 224 -28.49 23.09 -20.24
N ASP A 225 -27.52 24.00 -20.20
CA ASP A 225 -27.71 25.36 -19.70
C ASP A 225 -28.34 25.37 -18.29
N GLN A 226 -29.54 25.92 -18.13
CA GLN A 226 -30.28 25.93 -16.85
C GLN A 226 -31.31 24.80 -16.73
N ASN A 227 -31.50 24.01 -17.79
CA ASN A 227 -32.53 22.98 -17.83
C ASN A 227 -31.99 21.65 -17.29
N LYS A 228 -32.81 20.99 -16.48
CA LYS A 228 -32.55 19.66 -15.94
C LYS A 228 -33.46 18.65 -16.59
N SER A 229 -32.89 17.55 -17.05
CA SER A 229 -33.61 16.40 -17.58
C SER A 229 -33.37 15.19 -16.69
N GLN A 230 -34.42 14.38 -16.50
CA GLN A 230 -34.31 13.09 -15.83
C GLN A 230 -33.92 12.00 -16.82
N PHE A 231 -33.35 10.92 -16.28
CA PHE A 231 -33.08 9.70 -17.01
C PHE A 231 -34.26 8.74 -16.89
N GLU A 232 -34.61 8.08 -17.98
CA GLU A 232 -35.58 6.99 -18.02
C GLU A 232 -34.88 5.63 -18.15
N LEU A 233 -35.57 4.54 -17.78
CA LEU A 233 -35.03 3.20 -17.93
C LEU A 233 -34.87 2.85 -19.42
N ALA A 234 -33.65 2.57 -19.85
CA ALA A 234 -33.34 2.17 -21.23
C ALA A 234 -33.37 0.65 -21.39
N ALA A 235 -32.65 -0.06 -20.50
CA ALA A 235 -32.55 -1.51 -20.52
C ALA A 235 -32.33 -2.05 -19.10
N LYS A 236 -32.93 -3.22 -18.85
CA LYS A 236 -32.72 -4.02 -17.65
C LYS A 236 -32.40 -5.45 -18.09
N GLU A 237 -31.15 -5.82 -17.94
CA GLU A 237 -30.59 -7.11 -18.33
C GLU A 237 -30.24 -7.92 -17.05
N GLU A 238 -29.69 -9.13 -17.20
CA GLU A 238 -29.40 -10.02 -16.07
C GLU A 238 -28.31 -9.46 -15.14
N ASN A 239 -27.28 -8.86 -15.72
CA ASN A 239 -26.08 -8.35 -15.05
C ASN A 239 -25.86 -6.84 -15.30
N CYS A 240 -26.77 -6.18 -16.01
CA CYS A 240 -26.59 -4.80 -16.41
C CYS A 240 -27.89 -4.02 -16.32
N ILE A 241 -27.81 -2.75 -15.93
CA ILE A 241 -28.93 -1.81 -16.00
C ILE A 241 -28.48 -0.49 -16.59
N LYS A 242 -29.24 -0.01 -17.58
CA LYS A 242 -28.95 1.19 -18.37
C LYS A 242 -30.12 2.15 -18.23
N VAL A 243 -29.83 3.42 -17.99
CA VAL A 243 -30.82 4.50 -18.06
C VAL A 243 -30.38 5.47 -19.15
N GLN A 244 -31.30 6.14 -19.83
CA GLN A 244 -30.98 7.03 -20.94
C GLN A 244 -31.64 8.40 -20.81
N SER A 245 -31.01 9.40 -21.43
CA SER A 245 -31.59 10.72 -21.64
C SER A 245 -30.98 11.35 -22.89
N SER A 246 -31.81 11.97 -23.72
CA SER A 246 -31.39 12.58 -24.98
C SER A 246 -31.60 14.09 -24.98
N VAL A 247 -30.66 14.81 -25.58
CA VAL A 247 -30.72 16.27 -25.74
C VAL A 247 -30.18 16.66 -27.11
N LYS A 248 -30.78 17.69 -27.69
CA LYS A 248 -30.23 18.34 -28.87
C LYS A 248 -29.33 19.48 -28.41
N LEU A 249 -28.10 19.50 -28.90
CA LEU A 249 -27.16 20.59 -28.66
C LEU A 249 -26.98 21.37 -29.95
N GLU A 250 -27.15 22.68 -29.87
CA GLU A 250 -26.67 23.60 -30.88
C GLU A 250 -25.14 23.72 -30.82
N LYS A 251 -24.53 24.19 -31.90
CA LYS A 251 -23.11 24.49 -31.93
C LYS A 251 -22.71 25.40 -30.75
N GLY A 252 -21.72 24.95 -29.98
CA GLY A 252 -21.17 25.64 -28.83
C GLY A 252 -21.88 25.34 -27.50
N GLN A 253 -23.00 24.62 -27.51
CA GLN A 253 -23.67 24.20 -26.27
C GLN A 253 -23.01 22.95 -25.66
N THR A 254 -23.13 22.84 -24.34
CA THR A 254 -22.58 21.76 -23.53
C THR A 254 -23.71 21.04 -22.79
N ALA A 255 -23.71 19.71 -22.86
CA ALA A 255 -24.47 18.86 -21.94
C ALA A 255 -23.55 18.37 -20.82
N GLU A 256 -24.01 18.44 -19.57
CA GLU A 256 -23.34 17.90 -18.39
C GLU A 256 -24.19 16.79 -17.76
N LEU A 257 -23.63 15.59 -17.70
CA LEU A 257 -24.16 14.48 -16.92
C LEU A 257 -23.44 14.42 -15.57
N LEU A 258 -24.21 14.50 -14.49
CA LEU A 258 -23.74 14.18 -13.14
C LEU A 258 -24.18 12.77 -12.77
N LYS A 259 -23.21 11.93 -12.37
CA LYS A 259 -23.46 10.57 -11.89
C LYS A 259 -22.95 10.44 -10.47
N TYR A 260 -23.83 10.03 -9.57
CA TYR A 260 -23.51 9.67 -8.20
C TYR A 260 -23.70 8.16 -8.06
N GLY A 261 -22.70 7.45 -7.55
CA GLY A 261 -22.77 5.99 -7.43
C GLY A 261 -21.66 5.45 -6.54
N GLY A 262 -21.65 4.14 -6.32
CA GLY A 262 -20.67 3.49 -5.46
C GLY A 262 -21.18 2.16 -4.93
N TYR A 263 -20.72 1.81 -3.72
CA TYR A 263 -20.97 0.51 -3.11
C TYR A 263 -21.42 0.63 -1.66
N THR A 264 -22.43 -0.14 -1.29
CA THR A 264 -22.69 -0.50 0.11
C THR A 264 -22.54 -2.01 0.26
N THR A 265 -21.98 -2.47 1.37
CA THR A 265 -21.63 -3.89 1.54
C THR A 265 -22.16 -4.49 2.84
N SER A 266 -22.29 -5.82 2.85
CA SER A 266 -22.66 -6.58 4.05
C SER A 266 -21.61 -6.53 5.17
N LEU A 267 -20.43 -5.95 4.90
CA LEU A 267 -19.44 -5.64 5.94
C LEU A 267 -19.91 -4.48 6.82
N ASN A 268 -20.63 -3.50 6.26
CA ASN A 268 -20.96 -2.25 6.96
C ASN A 268 -22.45 -2.12 7.29
N HIS A 269 -23.30 -2.86 6.58
CA HIS A 269 -24.75 -2.81 6.74
C HIS A 269 -25.31 -4.23 6.79
N SER A 270 -26.47 -4.41 7.41
CA SER A 270 -27.18 -5.69 7.29
C SER A 270 -27.62 -5.93 5.84
N GLU A 271 -27.72 -7.20 5.45
CA GLU A 271 -27.98 -7.59 4.07
C GLU A 271 -29.31 -7.03 3.53
N ASP A 272 -30.33 -6.97 4.38
CA ASP A 272 -31.66 -6.43 4.10
C ASP A 272 -31.68 -4.90 4.03
N ALA A 273 -30.64 -4.23 4.54
CA ALA A 273 -30.50 -2.78 4.57
C ALA A 273 -29.63 -2.20 3.45
N LEU A 274 -29.01 -3.02 2.59
CA LEU A 274 -28.06 -2.54 1.57
C LEU A 274 -28.67 -1.50 0.63
N VAL A 275 -29.87 -1.78 0.08
CA VAL A 275 -30.56 -0.82 -0.81
C VAL A 275 -30.91 0.48 -0.06
N LYS A 276 -31.30 0.37 1.21
CA LYS A 276 -31.60 1.54 2.06
C LYS A 276 -30.35 2.37 2.39
N ALA A 277 -29.19 1.73 2.53
CA ALA A 277 -27.91 2.42 2.68
C ALA A 277 -27.52 3.14 1.39
N ALA A 278 -27.72 2.51 0.23
CA ALA A 278 -27.49 3.11 -1.07
C ALA A 278 -28.41 4.31 -1.31
N ASP A 279 -29.69 4.21 -0.91
CA ASP A 279 -30.65 5.32 -0.93
C ASP A 279 -30.15 6.51 -0.12
N ARG A 280 -29.64 6.27 1.09
CA ARG A 280 -29.08 7.34 1.93
C ARG A 280 -27.89 8.02 1.25
N CYS A 281 -27.01 7.27 0.61
CA CYS A 281 -25.87 7.84 -0.11
C CYS A 281 -26.34 8.73 -1.26
N MET A 282 -27.34 8.30 -2.03
CA MET A 282 -27.93 9.09 -3.11
C MET A 282 -28.71 10.32 -2.60
N ASP A 283 -29.40 10.21 -1.48
CA ASP A 283 -30.08 11.34 -0.82
C ASP A 283 -29.07 12.42 -0.41
N ILE A 284 -27.96 12.02 0.23
CA ILE A 284 -26.87 12.92 0.60
C ILE A 284 -26.28 13.57 -0.65
N ALA A 285 -25.98 12.77 -1.68
CA ALA A 285 -25.35 13.24 -2.89
C ALA A 285 -26.22 14.27 -3.65
N THR A 286 -27.51 13.97 -3.81
CA THR A 286 -28.46 14.85 -4.51
C THR A 286 -28.78 16.11 -3.71
N ALA A 287 -28.85 16.04 -2.38
CA ALA A 287 -29.07 17.20 -1.53
C ALA A 287 -27.86 18.16 -1.50
N LYS A 288 -26.63 17.63 -1.44
CA LYS A 288 -25.40 18.43 -1.45
C LYS A 288 -25.06 18.96 -2.85
N GLY A 289 -25.25 18.13 -3.88
CA GLY A 289 -24.84 18.40 -5.26
C GLY A 289 -23.32 18.38 -5.46
N PHE A 290 -22.90 18.38 -6.73
CA PHE A 290 -21.49 18.29 -7.14
C PHE A 290 -20.58 19.32 -6.45
N ASP A 291 -20.91 20.61 -6.51
CA ASP A 291 -20.02 21.67 -6.01
C ASP A 291 -19.75 21.58 -4.50
N THR A 292 -20.76 21.20 -3.72
CA THR A 292 -20.61 21.02 -2.27
C THR A 292 -19.76 19.79 -1.96
N LEU A 293 -20.03 18.65 -2.63
CA LEU A 293 -19.27 17.42 -2.46
C LEU A 293 -17.80 17.61 -2.86
N PHE A 294 -17.54 18.37 -3.93
CA PHE A 294 -16.19 18.69 -4.38
C PHE A 294 -15.45 19.54 -3.34
N LYS A 295 -16.07 20.59 -2.78
CA LYS A 295 -15.47 21.38 -1.70
C LYS A 295 -15.21 20.55 -0.44
N GLU A 296 -16.09 19.60 -0.12
CA GLU A 296 -15.87 18.67 0.99
C GLU A 296 -14.69 17.73 0.73
N GLN A 297 -14.50 17.28 -0.51
CA GLN A 297 -13.34 16.51 -0.95
C GLN A 297 -12.05 17.32 -0.80
N GLU A 298 -12.02 18.57 -1.28
CA GLU A 298 -10.88 19.48 -1.14
C GLU A 298 -10.49 19.66 0.33
N LYS A 299 -11.47 19.93 1.19
CA LYS A 299 -11.25 20.10 2.63
C LYS A 299 -10.71 18.83 3.30
N ALA A 300 -11.19 17.66 2.88
CA ALA A 300 -10.70 16.39 3.40
C ALA A 300 -9.22 16.17 3.03
N TRP A 301 -8.84 16.46 1.78
CA TRP A 301 -7.45 16.39 1.34
C TRP A 301 -6.56 17.45 1.98
N ASP A 302 -7.02 18.68 2.15
CA ASP A 302 -6.30 19.73 2.90
C ASP A 302 -5.97 19.26 4.32
N THR A 303 -6.89 18.53 4.97
CA THR A 303 -6.68 17.98 6.31
C THR A 303 -5.59 16.90 6.31
N ILE A 304 -5.57 16.04 5.28
CA ILE A 304 -4.52 15.02 5.10
C ILE A 304 -3.17 15.69 4.87
N TRP A 305 -3.07 16.57 3.87
CA TRP A 305 -1.85 17.30 3.52
C TRP A 305 -1.32 18.17 4.66
N ALA A 306 -2.19 18.71 5.52
CA ALA A 306 -1.79 19.45 6.70
C ALA A 306 -0.91 18.65 7.66
N THR A 307 -0.93 17.31 7.62
CA THR A 307 -0.16 16.42 8.49
C THR A 307 0.87 15.58 7.76
N SER A 308 0.65 15.23 6.49
CA SER A 308 1.51 14.31 5.75
C SER A 308 2.39 14.95 4.67
N ASP A 309 2.17 16.21 4.27
CA ASP A 309 2.92 16.82 3.15
C ASP A 309 4.43 16.89 3.44
N ILE A 310 5.21 16.62 2.40
CA ILE A 310 6.64 16.87 2.35
C ILE A 310 6.90 17.86 1.23
N VAL A 311 7.44 19.03 1.60
CA VAL A 311 7.82 20.07 0.64
C VAL A 311 9.28 19.88 0.28
N ILE A 312 9.61 19.90 -1.01
CA ILE A 312 10.96 19.83 -1.56
C ILE A 312 11.11 21.01 -2.53
N GLU A 313 12.12 21.85 -2.29
CA GLU A 313 12.45 22.99 -3.16
C GLU A 313 13.71 22.67 -3.97
N GLY A 314 13.77 23.17 -5.21
CA GLY A 314 14.88 22.92 -6.14
C GLY A 314 14.69 21.70 -7.07
N ASP A 315 13.81 20.75 -6.74
CA ASP A 315 13.57 19.53 -7.53
C ASP A 315 12.08 19.17 -7.63
N VAL A 316 11.45 19.60 -8.73
CA VAL A 316 10.01 19.35 -8.98
C VAL A 316 9.71 17.87 -9.19
N LYS A 317 10.64 17.08 -9.74
CA LYS A 317 10.41 15.65 -9.99
C LYS A 317 10.40 14.85 -8.69
N ALA A 318 11.30 15.17 -7.76
CA ALA A 318 11.28 14.63 -6.41
C ALA A 318 10.00 15.06 -5.66
N GLN A 319 9.62 16.34 -5.75
CA GLN A 319 8.40 16.86 -5.14
C GLN A 319 7.14 16.14 -5.65
N GLN A 320 7.03 15.93 -6.96
CA GLN A 320 5.93 15.19 -7.57
C GLN A 320 5.90 13.74 -7.08
N GLY A 321 7.05 13.06 -7.07
CA GLY A 321 7.17 11.66 -6.64
C GLY A 321 6.75 11.45 -5.19
N ILE A 322 7.24 12.27 -4.26
CA ILE A 322 6.88 12.10 -2.84
C ILE A 322 5.40 12.38 -2.58
N ARG A 323 4.80 13.40 -3.23
CA ARG A 323 3.37 13.67 -3.09
C ARG A 323 2.52 12.59 -3.72
N PHE A 324 2.92 12.03 -4.87
CA PHE A 324 2.23 10.88 -5.45
C PHE A 324 2.18 9.70 -4.50
N ASN A 325 3.30 9.39 -3.87
CA ASN A 325 3.43 8.29 -2.92
C ASN A 325 2.56 8.52 -1.67
N ILE A 326 2.59 9.71 -1.09
CA ILE A 326 1.74 10.07 0.06
C ILE A 326 0.25 10.03 -0.31
N PHE A 327 -0.10 10.52 -1.50
CA PHE A 327 -1.47 10.53 -2.00
C PHE A 327 -2.02 9.11 -2.09
N GLN A 328 -1.33 8.23 -2.81
CA GLN A 328 -1.75 6.84 -3.03
C GLN A 328 -1.83 6.00 -1.74
N LEU A 329 -0.92 6.22 -0.78
CA LEU A 329 -1.02 5.59 0.55
C LEU A 329 -2.33 5.98 1.25
N ASN A 330 -2.66 7.27 1.28
CA ASN A 330 -3.89 7.77 1.90
C ASN A 330 -5.17 7.36 1.16
N GLN A 331 -5.08 7.11 -0.16
CA GLN A 331 -6.18 6.54 -0.94
C GLN A 331 -6.42 5.06 -0.63
N THR A 332 -5.36 4.32 -0.29
CA THR A 332 -5.44 2.89 -0.04
C THR A 332 -5.90 2.58 1.39
N TYR A 333 -5.39 3.31 2.39
CA TYR A 333 -5.77 3.08 3.78
C TYR A 333 -5.97 4.40 4.55
N SER A 334 -7.16 4.57 5.10
CA SER A 334 -7.53 5.77 5.88
C SER A 334 -7.43 5.58 7.39
N GLY A 335 -7.30 4.33 7.85
CA GLY A 335 -7.33 3.99 9.28
C GLY A 335 -8.71 3.93 9.92
N LYS A 336 -9.79 4.20 9.17
CA LYS A 336 -11.17 4.24 9.67
C LYS A 336 -11.76 2.86 9.96
N ASP A 337 -11.24 1.81 9.32
CA ASP A 337 -11.72 0.43 9.48
C ASP A 337 -10.58 -0.48 9.93
N ALA A 338 -10.67 -0.99 11.17
CA ALA A 338 -9.67 -1.87 11.77
C ALA A 338 -9.65 -3.30 11.19
N ARG A 339 -10.63 -3.65 10.34
CA ARG A 339 -10.67 -4.93 9.63
C ARG A 339 -9.85 -4.91 8.34
N LEU A 340 -9.49 -3.73 7.85
CA LEU A 340 -8.76 -3.56 6.59
C LEU A 340 -7.26 -3.45 6.82
N ASN A 341 -6.51 -3.71 5.77
CA ASN A 341 -5.06 -3.57 5.71
C ASN A 341 -4.64 -3.02 4.33
N ILE A 342 -3.35 -3.02 4.03
CA ILE A 342 -2.75 -2.39 2.85
C ILE A 342 -2.23 -3.49 1.92
N GLY A 343 -2.88 -3.65 0.77
CA GLY A 343 -2.40 -4.55 -0.27
C GLY A 343 -1.15 -3.99 -1.00
N PRO A 344 -0.21 -4.83 -1.47
CA PRO A 344 0.98 -4.38 -2.19
C PRO A 344 0.69 -3.47 -3.39
N LYS A 345 -0.43 -3.70 -4.09
CA LYS A 345 -0.93 -2.84 -5.17
C LYS A 345 -2.21 -2.07 -4.86
N GLY A 346 -2.62 -2.04 -3.59
CA GLY A 346 -3.83 -1.35 -3.13
C GLY A 346 -5.05 -1.63 -4.01
N PHE A 347 -5.73 -0.57 -4.45
CA PHE A 347 -6.91 -0.65 -5.33
C PHE A 347 -6.58 -0.32 -6.79
N THR A 348 -5.37 -0.68 -7.25
CA THR A 348 -4.85 -0.23 -8.56
C THR A 348 -4.61 -1.36 -9.54
N GLY A 349 -4.77 -2.61 -9.12
CA GLY A 349 -4.55 -3.80 -9.93
C GLY A 349 -4.78 -5.09 -9.14
N GLU A 350 -4.65 -6.23 -9.82
CA GLU A 350 -4.99 -7.55 -9.23
C GLU A 350 -3.76 -8.34 -8.74
N LYS A 351 -2.55 -8.07 -9.26
CA LYS A 351 -1.34 -8.78 -8.82
C LYS A 351 -1.12 -8.61 -7.30
N TYR A 352 -0.74 -9.71 -6.65
CA TYR A 352 -0.69 -9.91 -5.19
C TYR A 352 -2.05 -10.00 -4.47
N GLY A 353 -3.16 -9.97 -5.21
CA GLY A 353 -4.52 -10.23 -4.70
C GLY A 353 -5.06 -9.16 -3.76
N GLY A 354 -4.41 -8.00 -3.63
CA GLY A 354 -4.79 -6.97 -2.65
C GLY A 354 -4.67 -7.42 -1.18
N SER A 355 -3.99 -8.54 -0.93
CA SER A 355 -3.85 -9.20 0.38
C SER A 355 -2.85 -8.50 1.29
N THR A 356 -2.87 -8.85 2.58
CA THR A 356 -1.93 -8.38 3.60
C THR A 356 -0.62 -9.17 3.58
N TYR A 357 0.51 -8.45 3.64
CA TYR A 357 1.88 -8.98 3.70
C TYR A 357 2.66 -8.37 4.89
N TRP A 358 3.89 -8.83 5.13
CA TRP A 358 4.81 -8.26 6.14
C TRP A 358 5.22 -6.80 5.85
N ASP A 359 5.01 -6.34 4.62
CA ASP A 359 5.17 -4.96 4.17
C ASP A 359 4.52 -3.95 5.12
N THR A 360 3.34 -4.29 5.64
CA THR A 360 2.57 -3.41 6.52
C THR A 360 3.37 -3.07 7.77
N GLU A 361 3.88 -4.08 8.45
CA GLU A 361 4.59 -3.92 9.71
C GLU A 361 6.00 -3.37 9.50
N ALA A 362 6.69 -3.78 8.43
CA ALA A 362 8.06 -3.38 8.17
C ALA A 362 8.22 -1.98 7.55
N TYR A 363 7.23 -1.51 6.76
CA TYR A 363 7.35 -0.28 5.97
C TYR A 363 6.18 0.70 6.16
N CYS A 364 4.94 0.22 6.17
CA CYS A 364 3.77 1.11 6.18
C CYS A 364 3.45 1.69 7.56
N LEU A 365 3.61 0.89 8.63
CA LEU A 365 3.24 1.28 9.99
C LEU A 365 3.88 2.61 10.43
N PRO A 366 5.19 2.86 10.21
CA PRO A 366 5.80 4.16 10.51
C PRO A 366 5.10 5.36 9.85
N PHE A 367 4.72 5.24 8.58
CA PHE A 367 4.04 6.33 7.87
C PHE A 367 2.74 6.74 8.58
N TYR A 368 1.88 5.76 8.90
CA TYR A 368 0.61 6.05 9.58
C TYR A 368 0.81 6.52 11.01
N MET A 369 1.81 5.98 11.71
CA MET A 369 2.14 6.38 13.06
C MET A 369 2.60 7.85 13.15
N LEU A 370 3.34 8.34 12.16
CA LEU A 370 3.87 9.71 12.14
C LEU A 370 2.93 10.74 11.51
N THR A 371 2.06 10.32 10.58
CA THR A 371 1.19 11.24 9.81
C THR A 371 -0.27 11.24 10.27
N LYS A 372 -0.71 10.23 11.04
CA LYS A 372 -2.09 10.12 11.52
C LYS A 372 -2.17 10.19 13.05
N ASN A 373 -3.39 10.02 13.56
CA ASN A 373 -3.61 9.73 14.97
C ASN A 373 -3.06 8.32 15.30
N GLN A 374 -2.52 8.13 16.50
CA GLN A 374 -2.00 6.85 17.00
C GLN A 374 -2.99 5.70 16.85
N GLU A 375 -4.30 5.96 16.92
CA GLU A 375 -5.36 4.97 16.71
C GLU A 375 -5.26 4.27 15.34
N VAL A 376 -4.80 4.96 14.30
CA VAL A 376 -4.65 4.38 12.96
C VAL A 376 -3.54 3.33 12.94
N ALA A 377 -2.38 3.63 13.52
CA ALA A 377 -1.31 2.66 13.65
C ALA A 377 -1.70 1.50 14.58
N ARG A 378 -2.45 1.80 15.66
CA ARG A 378 -3.01 0.78 16.56
C ARG A 378 -3.93 -0.19 15.81
N ASN A 379 -4.78 0.30 14.91
CA ASN A 379 -5.69 -0.54 14.13
C ASN A 379 -4.96 -1.58 13.26
N LEU A 380 -3.80 -1.23 12.69
CA LEU A 380 -2.97 -2.19 11.95
C LEU A 380 -2.42 -3.31 12.86
N LEU A 381 -2.15 -3.02 14.13
CA LEU A 381 -1.72 -4.03 15.10
C LEU A 381 -2.88 -4.84 15.67
N VAL A 382 -4.05 -4.21 15.87
CA VAL A 382 -5.30 -4.89 16.23
C VAL A 382 -5.70 -5.90 15.15
N TYR A 383 -5.51 -5.56 13.88
CA TYR A 383 -5.71 -6.50 12.77
C TYR A 383 -4.89 -7.78 12.95
N ARG A 384 -3.61 -7.70 13.34
CA ARG A 384 -2.78 -8.88 13.60
C ARG A 384 -3.19 -9.63 14.86
N TYR A 385 -3.58 -8.92 15.91
CA TYR A 385 -4.10 -9.56 17.13
C TYR A 385 -5.38 -10.37 16.84
N ASN A 386 -6.34 -9.82 16.09
CA ASN A 386 -7.57 -10.51 15.70
C ASN A 386 -7.32 -11.78 14.86
N HIS A 387 -6.13 -11.90 14.25
CA HIS A 387 -5.70 -13.05 13.48
C HIS A 387 -4.77 -14.01 14.23
N LEU A 388 -4.54 -13.81 15.54
CA LEU A 388 -3.63 -14.65 16.33
C LEU A 388 -4.04 -16.13 16.31
N GLU A 389 -5.32 -16.45 16.50
CA GLU A 389 -5.80 -17.84 16.44
C GLU A 389 -5.56 -18.49 15.07
N ARG A 390 -5.74 -17.73 13.99
CA ARG A 390 -5.45 -18.22 12.63
C ARG A 390 -3.95 -18.43 12.40
N ALA A 391 -3.10 -17.57 12.95
CA ALA A 391 -1.66 -17.78 12.94
C ALA A 391 -1.26 -19.05 13.73
N ILE A 392 -1.95 -19.37 14.82
CA ILE A 392 -1.76 -20.62 15.56
C ILE A 392 -2.22 -21.84 14.72
N GLU A 393 -3.34 -21.73 14.00
CA GLU A 393 -3.80 -22.77 13.06
C GLU A 393 -2.79 -23.00 11.92
N ASN A 394 -2.22 -21.93 11.35
CA ASN A 394 -1.18 -22.04 10.32
C ASN A 394 0.05 -22.79 10.85
N ALA A 395 0.49 -22.48 12.08
CA ALA A 395 1.61 -23.17 12.70
C ALA A 395 1.30 -24.66 12.93
N LYS A 396 0.08 -25.00 13.39
CA LYS A 396 -0.36 -26.39 13.57
C LYS A 396 -0.32 -27.20 12.27
N LYS A 397 -0.68 -26.59 11.13
CA LYS A 397 -0.58 -27.25 9.81
C LYS A 397 0.86 -27.67 9.45
N LEU A 398 1.86 -26.99 10.02
CA LEU A 398 3.29 -27.28 9.81
C LEU A 398 3.91 -28.10 10.96
N GLY A 399 3.09 -28.62 11.88
CA GLY A 399 3.55 -29.48 12.98
C GLY A 399 3.97 -28.76 14.25
N PHE A 400 3.82 -27.43 14.32
CA PHE A 400 4.03 -26.68 15.56
C PHE A 400 2.83 -26.83 16.50
N ASN A 401 3.06 -26.74 17.81
CA ASN A 401 2.03 -26.99 18.81
C ASN A 401 2.10 -25.96 19.95
N SER A 402 1.36 -26.21 21.04
CA SER A 402 1.42 -25.43 22.29
C SER A 402 1.20 -23.93 22.12
N GLY A 403 0.36 -23.52 21.16
CA GLY A 403 0.03 -22.11 20.91
C GLY A 403 1.12 -21.33 20.17
N ALA A 404 2.06 -22.00 19.48
CA ALA A 404 2.94 -21.34 18.52
C ALA A 404 2.12 -20.67 17.42
N ALA A 405 2.41 -19.40 17.15
CA ALA A 405 1.77 -18.61 16.11
C ALA A 405 2.74 -18.36 14.95
N LEU A 406 2.35 -18.78 13.75
CA LEU A 406 3.03 -18.45 12.50
C LEU A 406 2.09 -17.59 11.68
N TYR A 407 2.36 -16.29 11.64
CA TYR A 407 1.61 -15.39 10.79
C TYR A 407 1.86 -15.74 9.32
N PRO A 408 0.82 -15.63 8.47
CA PRO A 408 0.92 -15.98 7.07
C PRO A 408 1.79 -14.99 6.29
N MET A 409 2.39 -15.44 5.19
CA MET A 409 3.02 -14.54 4.22
C MET A 409 1.96 -13.70 3.51
N VAL A 410 0.85 -14.31 3.11
CA VAL A 410 -0.25 -13.66 2.39
C VAL A 410 -1.57 -13.97 3.07
N THR A 411 -2.38 -12.96 3.36
CA THR A 411 -3.69 -13.21 3.98
C THR A 411 -4.73 -12.10 3.82
N MET A 412 -6.00 -12.46 3.95
CA MET A 412 -7.11 -11.52 4.18
C MET A 412 -7.70 -11.64 5.58
N ASN A 413 -7.75 -12.86 6.13
CA ASN A 413 -8.50 -13.23 7.34
C ASN A 413 -7.63 -13.93 8.41
N GLY A 414 -6.31 -13.96 8.21
CA GLY A 414 -5.34 -14.63 9.08
C GLY A 414 -4.88 -16.02 8.59
N GLU A 415 -5.62 -16.67 7.69
CA GLU A 415 -5.17 -17.92 7.07
C GLU A 415 -4.10 -17.65 6.00
N GLU A 416 -3.12 -18.55 5.88
CA GLU A 416 -2.15 -18.50 4.79
C GLU A 416 -2.83 -18.65 3.41
N CYS A 417 -2.34 -17.90 2.43
CA CYS A 417 -2.82 -17.91 1.05
C CYS A 417 -1.70 -18.19 0.05
N HIS A 418 -0.43 -18.04 0.44
CA HIS A 418 0.71 -18.26 -0.45
C HIS A 418 0.96 -19.74 -0.74
N ASN A 419 1.37 -20.09 -1.96
CA ASN A 419 1.40 -21.46 -2.46
C ASN A 419 2.75 -21.93 -3.03
N GLU A 420 3.85 -21.33 -2.59
CA GLU A 420 5.23 -21.75 -2.91
C GLU A 420 5.98 -22.06 -1.61
N TRP A 421 6.45 -23.30 -1.44
CA TRP A 421 6.93 -23.82 -0.14
C TRP A 421 8.14 -23.04 0.39
N GLU A 422 9.01 -22.59 -0.51
CA GLU A 422 10.17 -21.74 -0.23
C GLU A 422 9.81 -20.40 0.42
N ILE A 423 8.56 -19.95 0.29
CA ILE A 423 8.06 -18.70 0.86
C ILE A 423 7.05 -19.00 1.98
N THR A 424 6.02 -19.79 1.65
CA THR A 424 4.90 -20.15 2.53
C THR A 424 5.41 -20.74 3.84
N PHE A 425 6.38 -21.64 3.80
CA PHE A 425 6.85 -22.35 4.99
C PHE A 425 8.17 -21.78 5.54
N GLU A 426 8.99 -21.18 4.68
CA GLU A 426 10.38 -20.89 4.98
C GLU A 426 10.69 -19.39 5.15
N GLU A 427 9.88 -18.48 4.61
CA GLU A 427 10.08 -17.02 4.75
C GLU A 427 9.56 -16.47 6.09
N ILE A 428 10.07 -17.04 7.18
CA ILE A 428 9.48 -16.92 8.52
C ILE A 428 9.89 -15.65 9.27
N HIS A 429 10.81 -14.85 8.72
CA HIS A 429 11.23 -13.56 9.30
C HIS A 429 10.06 -12.58 9.46
N ARG A 430 8.97 -12.76 8.69
CA ARG A 430 7.69 -12.04 8.83
C ARG A 430 7.11 -12.03 10.24
N ASN A 431 7.29 -13.12 11.00
CA ASN A 431 6.89 -13.15 12.42
C ASN A 431 7.70 -12.13 13.24
N GLY A 432 8.98 -12.01 12.94
CA GLY A 432 9.86 -11.01 13.54
C GLY A 432 9.42 -9.58 13.22
N ALA A 433 9.02 -9.30 11.97
CA ALA A 433 8.52 -7.99 11.56
C ALA A 433 7.27 -7.57 12.37
N ILE A 434 6.36 -8.50 12.65
CA ILE A 434 5.17 -8.25 13.49
C ILE A 434 5.57 -7.93 14.94
N ALA A 435 6.48 -8.70 15.53
CA ALA A 435 7.00 -8.41 16.87
C ALA A 435 7.71 -7.04 16.92
N PHE A 436 8.49 -6.71 15.88
CA PHE A 436 9.17 -5.42 15.77
C PHE A 436 8.18 -4.26 15.64
N ALA A 437 7.09 -4.44 14.90
CA ALA A 437 6.02 -3.44 14.78
C ALA A 437 5.35 -3.13 16.13
N ILE A 438 5.10 -4.14 16.96
CA ILE A 438 4.60 -3.95 18.34
C ILE A 438 5.58 -3.12 19.16
N TYR A 439 6.87 -3.48 19.13
CA TYR A 439 7.92 -2.72 19.79
C TYR A 439 7.99 -1.26 19.30
N ASN A 440 7.98 -1.06 17.98
CA ASN A 440 8.12 0.24 17.36
C ASN A 440 6.93 1.16 17.70
N TYR A 441 5.72 0.60 17.71
CA TYR A 441 4.51 1.32 18.13
C TYR A 441 4.63 1.77 19.58
N VAL A 442 4.92 0.86 20.51
CA VAL A 442 5.00 1.17 21.95
C VAL A 442 6.07 2.22 22.24
N ARG A 443 7.28 2.10 21.68
CA ARG A 443 8.35 3.09 21.93
C ARG A 443 8.01 4.49 21.39
N PHE A 444 7.32 4.55 20.25
CA PHE A 444 6.97 5.81 19.61
C PHE A 444 5.79 6.50 20.32
N THR A 445 4.67 5.80 20.49
CA THR A 445 3.43 6.36 21.04
C THR A 445 3.46 6.45 22.57
N GLY A 446 4.15 5.53 23.22
CA GLY A 446 4.06 5.32 24.68
C GLY A 446 2.79 4.57 25.10
N ASP A 447 2.00 4.04 24.16
CA ASP A 447 0.79 3.26 24.44
C ASP A 447 1.14 1.84 24.93
N TYR A 448 1.47 1.75 26.22
CA TYR A 448 1.71 0.49 26.90
C TYR A 448 0.41 -0.30 27.17
N ASP A 449 -0.76 0.35 27.05
CA ASP A 449 -2.05 -0.32 27.21
C ASP A 449 -2.32 -1.29 26.07
N TYR A 450 -2.04 -0.92 24.82
CA TYR A 450 -2.07 -1.85 23.69
C TYR A 450 -1.22 -3.11 23.94
N LEU A 451 -0.03 -2.97 24.51
CA LEU A 451 0.85 -4.10 24.80
C LEU A 451 0.22 -5.04 25.84
N LYS A 452 -0.30 -4.48 26.95
CA LYS A 452 -0.95 -5.25 28.05
C LYS A 452 -2.21 -5.97 27.59
N GLU A 453 -3.01 -5.30 26.77
CA GLU A 453 -4.32 -5.79 26.32
C GLU A 453 -4.20 -6.84 25.22
N MET A 454 -3.22 -6.71 24.32
CA MET A 454 -3.16 -7.49 23.08
C MET A 454 -1.74 -7.87 22.68
N GLY A 455 -0.82 -6.91 22.64
CA GLY A 455 0.50 -7.10 22.03
C GLY A 455 1.31 -8.23 22.68
N ILE A 456 1.22 -8.40 23.99
CA ILE A 456 1.96 -9.44 24.72
C ILE A 456 1.49 -10.86 24.37
N GLU A 457 0.19 -11.05 24.08
CA GLU A 457 -0.36 -12.34 23.69
C GLU A 457 0.18 -12.76 22.30
N VAL A 458 0.28 -11.79 21.39
CA VAL A 458 0.93 -11.96 20.07
C VAL A 458 2.41 -12.33 20.23
N LEU A 459 3.14 -11.61 21.08
CA LEU A 459 4.55 -11.85 21.35
C LEU A 459 4.82 -13.24 21.94
N ILE A 460 3.95 -13.73 22.83
CA ILE A 460 4.02 -15.09 23.40
C ILE A 460 3.82 -16.14 22.30
N GLY A 461 2.81 -15.96 21.44
CA GLY A 461 2.57 -16.86 20.31
C GLY A 461 3.76 -16.96 19.36
N ILE A 462 4.38 -15.82 19.04
CA ILE A 462 5.58 -15.76 18.18
C ILE A 462 6.81 -16.36 18.89
N ALA A 463 7.00 -16.11 20.20
CA ALA A 463 8.09 -16.69 20.97
C ALA A 463 8.02 -18.23 21.01
N ARG A 464 6.80 -18.77 21.17
CA ARG A 464 6.52 -20.22 21.08
C ARG A 464 6.91 -20.80 19.74
N PHE A 465 6.59 -20.11 18.65
CA PHE A 465 7.02 -20.50 17.32
C PHE A 465 8.55 -20.53 17.21
N TRP A 466 9.23 -19.47 17.60
CA TRP A 466 10.70 -19.42 17.51
C TRP A 466 11.38 -20.51 18.30
N ARG A 467 10.92 -20.77 19.54
CA ARG A 467 11.48 -21.85 20.38
C ARG A 467 11.37 -23.23 19.73
N GLN A 468 10.27 -23.49 19.03
CA GLN A 468 10.03 -24.78 18.35
C GLN A 468 10.70 -24.86 16.98
N ARG A 469 11.01 -23.74 16.34
CA ARG A 469 11.58 -23.69 14.98
C ARG A 469 13.10 -23.89 14.93
N VAL A 470 13.79 -23.57 16.02
CA VAL A 470 15.24 -23.70 16.15
C VAL A 470 15.65 -25.09 16.64
N HIS A 471 16.89 -25.49 16.32
CA HIS A 471 17.46 -26.77 16.71
C HIS A 471 18.80 -26.54 17.40
N TYR A 472 19.11 -27.27 18.47
CA TYR A 472 20.46 -27.23 19.05
C TYR A 472 21.41 -28.07 18.20
N SER A 473 22.48 -27.46 17.69
CA SER A 473 23.52 -28.14 16.91
C SER A 473 24.70 -28.51 17.82
N GLU A 474 24.93 -29.80 18.04
CA GLU A 474 26.12 -30.27 18.77
C GLU A 474 27.42 -29.89 18.05
N ASN A 475 27.40 -29.81 16.72
CA ASN A 475 28.57 -29.42 15.93
C ASN A 475 28.95 -27.94 16.12
N LYS A 476 27.96 -27.05 16.23
CA LYS A 476 28.18 -25.61 16.43
C LYS A 476 28.10 -25.18 17.91
N ASN A 477 27.70 -26.08 18.81
CA ASN A 477 27.37 -25.81 20.21
C ASN A 477 26.48 -24.57 20.38
N ALA A 478 25.43 -24.50 19.55
CA ALA A 478 24.55 -23.34 19.46
C ALA A 478 23.21 -23.74 18.86
N TYR A 479 22.16 -22.95 19.11
CA TYR A 479 20.90 -23.03 18.41
C TYR A 479 21.04 -22.50 16.98
N VAL A 480 20.61 -23.31 16.01
CA VAL A 480 20.63 -23.03 14.58
C VAL A 480 19.22 -23.01 14.02
N MET A 481 19.04 -22.32 12.90
CA MET A 481 17.79 -22.30 12.15
C MET A 481 18.06 -22.75 10.71
N LEU A 482 17.55 -23.92 10.36
CA LEU A 482 17.82 -24.57 9.07
C LEU A 482 16.60 -24.46 8.15
N GLY A 483 16.82 -24.45 6.83
CA GLY A 483 15.76 -24.45 5.80
C GLY A 483 14.84 -23.22 5.89
N VAL A 484 15.40 -22.04 5.71
CA VAL A 484 14.69 -20.76 5.74
C VAL A 484 14.90 -19.98 4.45
N THR A 485 14.03 -19.01 4.20
CA THR A 485 14.20 -17.95 3.20
C THR A 485 14.24 -16.63 3.95
N GLY A 486 15.27 -15.82 3.71
CA GLY A 486 15.34 -14.47 4.25
C GLY A 486 14.51 -13.48 3.41
N PRO A 487 14.52 -12.18 3.74
CA PRO A 487 13.98 -11.15 2.85
C PRO A 487 14.56 -11.22 1.43
N ASN A 488 15.80 -11.69 1.28
CA ASN A 488 16.32 -12.03 -0.03
C ASN A 488 15.73 -13.35 -0.55
N GLU A 489 14.61 -13.26 -1.24
CA GLU A 489 13.94 -14.43 -1.86
C GLU A 489 14.76 -15.11 -2.98
N TYR A 490 15.92 -14.56 -3.38
CA TYR A 490 16.87 -15.24 -4.26
C TYR A 490 17.79 -16.21 -3.52
N GLU A 491 17.47 -16.51 -2.26
CA GLU A 491 18.10 -17.54 -1.45
C GLU A 491 16.99 -18.35 -0.80
N ASN A 492 16.81 -19.61 -1.23
CA ASN A 492 15.75 -20.46 -0.70
C ASN A 492 16.35 -21.69 -0.01
N ASN A 493 15.66 -22.18 1.01
CA ASN A 493 16.08 -23.34 1.80
C ASN A 493 17.51 -23.21 2.36
N VAL A 494 17.90 -21.98 2.73
CA VAL A 494 19.23 -21.71 3.29
C VAL A 494 19.27 -21.96 4.78
N ASN A 495 20.49 -22.02 5.34
CA ASN A 495 20.71 -22.27 6.76
C ASN A 495 21.29 -21.03 7.43
N ASN A 496 20.77 -20.75 8.62
CA ASN A 496 21.23 -19.69 9.51
C ASN A 496 21.23 -18.31 8.81
N ASN A 497 20.12 -17.97 8.14
CA ASN A 497 19.96 -16.61 7.63
C ASN A 497 20.13 -15.63 8.79
N TRP A 498 21.11 -14.73 8.70
CA TRP A 498 21.52 -13.93 9.84
C TRP A 498 20.38 -13.06 10.37
N TYR A 499 19.63 -12.40 9.48
CA TYR A 499 18.53 -11.54 9.88
C TYR A 499 17.42 -12.33 10.59
N THR A 500 17.04 -13.49 10.05
CA THR A 500 16.02 -14.36 10.64
C THR A 500 16.45 -14.87 12.03
N ASN A 501 17.70 -15.31 12.19
CA ASN A 501 18.23 -15.70 13.50
C ASN A 501 18.22 -14.52 14.49
N TYR A 502 18.60 -13.33 14.00
CA TYR A 502 18.76 -12.15 14.85
C TYR A 502 17.42 -11.64 15.35
N ILE A 503 16.43 -11.53 14.45
CA ILE A 503 15.09 -11.08 14.82
C ILE A 503 14.35 -12.11 15.68
N ALA A 504 14.64 -13.40 15.53
CA ALA A 504 14.12 -14.45 16.41
C ALA A 504 14.69 -14.32 17.83
N LYS A 505 16.02 -14.19 17.97
CA LYS A 505 16.68 -13.92 19.26
C LYS A 505 16.11 -12.66 19.91
N TRP A 506 16.07 -11.56 19.16
CA TRP A 506 15.55 -10.28 19.64
C TRP A 506 14.10 -10.39 20.09
N CYS A 507 13.24 -11.10 19.35
CA CYS A 507 11.85 -11.30 19.73
C CYS A 507 11.73 -12.04 21.06
N LEU A 508 12.50 -13.10 21.28
CA LEU A 508 12.51 -13.84 22.54
C LEU A 508 12.93 -12.92 23.71
N GLU A 509 14.03 -12.18 23.55
CA GLU A 509 14.54 -11.23 24.55
C GLU A 509 13.53 -10.12 24.86
N TYR A 510 12.89 -9.58 23.82
CA TYR A 510 11.88 -8.53 23.97
C TYR A 510 10.64 -9.04 24.71
N THR A 511 10.12 -10.21 24.34
CA THR A 511 8.98 -10.85 25.03
C THR A 511 9.29 -11.09 26.49
N LEU A 512 10.45 -11.66 26.81
CA LEU A 512 10.90 -11.88 28.19
C LEU A 512 10.99 -10.58 28.98
N THR A 513 11.59 -9.54 28.38
CA THR A 513 11.69 -8.21 29.01
C THR A 513 10.33 -7.60 29.32
N GLN A 514 9.35 -7.73 28.40
CA GLN A 514 8.01 -7.19 28.65
C GLN A 514 7.26 -7.99 29.72
N LEU A 515 7.40 -9.32 29.73
CA LEU A 515 6.82 -10.16 30.78
C LEU A 515 7.38 -9.82 32.18
N GLU A 516 8.69 -9.59 32.28
CA GLU A 516 9.32 -9.15 33.53
C GLU A 516 8.82 -7.77 33.96
N LYS A 517 8.71 -6.81 33.03
CA LYS A 517 8.11 -5.50 33.33
C LYS A 517 6.67 -5.60 33.81
N LEU A 518 5.86 -6.48 33.23
CA LEU A 518 4.49 -6.71 33.67
C LEU A 518 4.45 -7.36 35.05
N ARG A 519 5.28 -8.36 35.30
CA ARG A 519 5.39 -8.99 36.62
C ARG A 519 5.77 -7.97 37.70
N ASP A 520 6.67 -7.04 37.40
CA ASP A 520 7.19 -6.11 38.39
C ASP A 520 6.34 -4.84 38.54
N GLY A 521 5.60 -4.43 37.49
CA GLY A 521 4.85 -3.16 37.44
C GLY A 521 3.33 -3.25 37.20
N ALA A 522 2.80 -4.42 36.83
CA ALA A 522 1.39 -4.65 36.49
C ALA A 522 0.98 -6.12 36.79
N VAL A 523 1.07 -6.52 38.06
CA VAL A 523 0.91 -7.91 38.52
C VAL A 523 -0.44 -8.52 38.10
N GLU A 524 -1.53 -7.75 38.17
CA GLU A 524 -2.86 -8.23 37.79
C GLU A 524 -2.93 -8.61 36.31
N GLU A 525 -2.37 -7.78 35.42
CA GLU A 525 -2.24 -8.09 34.01
C GLU A 525 -1.30 -9.28 33.75
N TYR A 526 -0.18 -9.36 34.47
CA TYR A 526 0.72 -10.51 34.38
C TYR A 526 0.02 -11.82 34.74
N ASP A 527 -0.74 -11.84 35.84
CA ASP A 527 -1.50 -13.02 36.28
C ASP A 527 -2.62 -13.36 35.28
N ARG A 528 -3.30 -12.36 34.70
CA ARG A 528 -4.26 -12.54 33.61
C ARG A 528 -3.62 -13.24 32.41
N ILE A 529 -2.50 -12.71 31.92
CA ILE A 529 -1.77 -13.24 30.74
C ILE A 529 -1.27 -14.65 31.04
N LYS A 530 -0.69 -14.87 32.23
CA LYS A 530 -0.24 -16.18 32.67
C LYS A 530 -1.38 -17.20 32.68
N GLY A 531 -2.58 -16.80 33.12
CA GLY A 531 -3.79 -17.62 33.09
C GLY A 531 -4.28 -17.94 31.67
N ILE A 532 -4.44 -16.93 30.83
CA ILE A 532 -4.97 -17.08 29.45
C ILE A 532 -3.99 -17.86 28.56
N CYS A 533 -2.71 -17.51 28.61
CA CYS A 533 -1.69 -18.14 27.78
C CYS A 533 -1.17 -19.46 28.37
N VAL A 534 -1.55 -19.81 29.61
CA VAL A 534 -1.04 -20.97 30.37
C VAL A 534 0.49 -20.95 30.40
N LEU A 535 1.06 -19.78 30.70
CA LEU A 535 2.49 -19.51 30.63
C LEU A 535 3.24 -20.18 31.79
N THR A 536 4.36 -20.85 31.50
CA THR A 536 5.14 -21.59 32.51
C THR A 536 6.56 -21.05 32.64
N GLU A 537 7.15 -21.13 33.84
CA GLU A 537 8.55 -20.71 34.04
C GLU A 537 9.55 -21.56 33.24
N ILE A 538 9.23 -22.84 32.98
CA ILE A 538 10.04 -23.72 32.13
C ILE A 538 10.12 -23.18 30.71
N GLU A 539 8.98 -22.73 30.17
CA GLU A 539 8.91 -22.13 28.85
C GLU A 539 9.74 -20.84 28.76
N LEU A 540 9.68 -19.97 29.79
CA LEU A 540 10.50 -18.76 29.84
C LEU A 540 12.00 -19.06 29.88
N GLU A 541 12.41 -20.08 30.65
CA GLU A 541 13.81 -20.47 30.73
C GLU A 541 14.32 -21.03 29.40
N GLN A 542 13.50 -21.82 28.70
CA GLN A 542 13.81 -22.31 27.37
C GLN A 542 13.98 -21.17 26.35
N TRP A 543 13.19 -20.10 26.46
CA TRP A 543 13.36 -18.92 25.61
C TRP A 543 14.66 -18.19 25.91
N ARG A 544 15.03 -18.03 27.19
CA ARG A 544 16.32 -17.46 27.60
C ARG A 544 17.49 -18.26 27.05
N GLU A 545 17.42 -19.59 27.16
CA GLU A 545 18.45 -20.51 26.67
C GLU A 545 18.67 -20.35 25.16
N VAL A 546 17.60 -20.35 24.37
CA VAL A 546 17.68 -20.15 22.91
C VAL A 546 18.26 -18.79 22.56
N ALA A 547 17.77 -17.72 23.19
CA ALA A 547 18.26 -16.37 22.92
C ALA A 547 19.75 -16.21 23.23
N ALA A 548 20.22 -16.81 24.33
CA ALA A 548 21.61 -16.74 24.77
C ALA A 548 22.59 -17.52 23.88
N GLN A 549 22.11 -18.57 23.19
CA GLN A 549 22.96 -19.50 22.44
C GLN A 549 22.61 -19.54 20.93
N MET A 550 21.95 -18.50 20.40
CA MET A 550 21.65 -18.41 18.96
C MET A 550 22.94 -18.28 18.14
N TYR A 551 23.07 -19.07 17.09
CA TYR A 551 24.19 -19.00 16.15
C TYR A 551 24.01 -17.86 15.13
N PHE A 552 25.10 -17.14 14.86
CA PHE A 552 25.17 -16.12 13.81
C PHE A 552 26.38 -16.42 12.93
N PRO A 553 26.19 -16.67 11.61
CA PRO A 553 27.34 -16.91 10.74
C PRO A 553 28.13 -15.62 10.57
N PHE A 554 29.45 -15.70 10.79
CA PHE A 554 30.36 -14.56 10.75
C PHE A 554 31.62 -14.92 9.96
N SER A 555 32.14 -13.98 9.19
CA SER A 555 33.39 -14.11 8.45
C SER A 555 34.47 -13.28 9.15
N ASP A 556 35.48 -13.96 9.69
CA ASP A 556 36.66 -13.29 10.26
C ASP A 556 37.50 -12.58 9.19
N GLU A 557 37.51 -13.07 7.96
CA GLU A 557 38.24 -12.44 6.86
C GLU A 557 37.65 -11.07 6.49
N HIS A 558 36.32 -11.01 6.34
CA HIS A 558 35.63 -9.80 5.93
C HIS A 558 35.14 -8.95 7.12
N GLN A 559 35.18 -9.49 8.34
CA GLN A 559 34.65 -8.89 9.57
C GLN A 559 33.16 -8.53 9.45
N ILE A 560 32.38 -9.42 8.83
CA ILE A 560 30.94 -9.26 8.61
C ILE A 560 30.15 -10.50 9.04
N TYR A 561 28.90 -10.29 9.44
CA TYR A 561 27.88 -11.32 9.45
C TYR A 561 27.55 -11.74 8.02
N LEU A 562 27.50 -13.05 7.80
CA LEU A 562 27.11 -13.64 6.53
C LEU A 562 25.60 -13.66 6.40
N GLN A 563 25.08 -13.39 5.21
CA GLN A 563 23.63 -13.46 4.97
C GLN A 563 23.08 -14.85 5.30
N GLN A 564 23.84 -15.91 5.01
CA GLN A 564 23.57 -17.29 5.42
C GLN A 564 24.88 -18.09 5.46
N ASP A 565 24.87 -19.28 6.08
CA ASP A 565 25.99 -20.24 5.94
C ASP A 565 26.22 -20.57 4.45
N GLY A 566 27.48 -20.54 4.00
CA GLY A 566 27.86 -20.85 2.61
C GLY A 566 27.76 -19.68 1.62
N PHE A 567 27.39 -18.46 2.05
CA PHE A 567 27.29 -17.31 1.14
C PHE A 567 28.62 -17.02 0.40
N LEU A 568 29.76 -17.12 1.10
CA LEU A 568 31.09 -16.86 0.53
C LEU A 568 31.58 -17.92 -0.45
N ASP A 569 30.95 -19.10 -0.50
CA ASP A 569 31.30 -20.15 -1.47
C ASP A 569 30.80 -19.82 -2.89
N LYS A 570 29.93 -18.80 -3.02
CA LYS A 570 29.40 -18.33 -4.29
C LYS A 570 30.47 -17.60 -5.10
N GLN A 571 30.28 -17.53 -6.41
CA GLN A 571 31.11 -16.69 -7.26
C GLN A 571 30.75 -15.22 -7.04
N LEU A 572 31.40 -14.56 -6.07
CA LEU A 572 31.17 -13.17 -5.73
C LEU A 572 31.60 -12.25 -6.89
N LYS A 573 30.61 -11.78 -7.65
CA LYS A 573 30.75 -10.78 -8.71
C LYS A 573 29.72 -9.67 -8.48
N PRO A 574 30.13 -8.40 -8.43
CA PRO A 574 29.22 -7.29 -8.20
C PRO A 574 28.25 -7.11 -9.37
N VAL A 575 27.09 -6.51 -9.11
CA VAL A 575 26.06 -6.20 -10.11
C VAL A 575 26.59 -5.30 -11.23
N SER A 576 27.61 -4.48 -10.96
CA SER A 576 28.27 -3.65 -11.99
C SER A 576 28.92 -4.46 -13.12
N GLU A 577 29.25 -5.73 -12.89
CA GLU A 577 29.79 -6.64 -13.91
C GLU A 577 28.69 -7.42 -14.65
N LEU A 578 27.43 -7.33 -14.20
CA LEU A 578 26.30 -7.97 -14.84
C LEU A 578 25.89 -7.19 -16.10
N GLN A 579 25.82 -7.87 -17.24
CA GLN A 579 25.42 -7.25 -18.50
C GLN A 579 23.98 -6.71 -18.41
N SER A 580 23.75 -5.49 -18.91
CA SER A 580 22.44 -4.82 -18.78
C SER A 580 21.31 -5.56 -19.51
N ASP A 581 21.63 -6.29 -20.58
CA ASP A 581 20.70 -7.12 -21.32
C ASP A 581 20.30 -8.41 -20.58
N GLN A 582 20.93 -8.71 -19.43
CA GLN A 582 20.56 -9.81 -18.54
C GLN A 582 19.67 -9.37 -17.37
N ARG A 583 19.35 -8.07 -17.25
CA ARG A 583 18.50 -7.52 -16.19
C ARG A 583 17.08 -7.18 -16.67
N PRO A 584 16.03 -7.32 -15.84
CA PRO A 584 16.08 -7.92 -14.50
C PRO A 584 16.25 -9.45 -14.57
N ILE A 585 16.94 -10.04 -13.59
CA ILE A 585 17.33 -11.45 -13.62
C ILE A 585 16.14 -12.38 -13.41
N ASN A 586 15.11 -11.97 -12.65
CA ASN A 586 13.85 -12.73 -12.53
C ASN A 586 13.12 -12.99 -13.86
N GLN A 587 13.34 -12.17 -14.90
CA GLN A 587 12.72 -12.32 -16.21
C GLN A 587 13.61 -13.02 -17.24
N LYS A 588 14.92 -13.15 -16.96
CA LYS A 588 15.93 -13.52 -17.97
C LYS A 588 16.77 -14.72 -17.60
N TRP A 589 16.86 -15.06 -16.32
CA TRP A 589 17.62 -16.19 -15.82
C TRP A 589 16.68 -17.30 -15.38
N SER A 590 17.16 -18.54 -15.45
CA SER A 590 16.49 -19.65 -14.79
C SER A 590 16.63 -19.53 -13.27
N TRP A 591 15.64 -20.00 -12.52
CA TRP A 591 15.60 -19.84 -11.06
C TRP A 591 16.83 -20.45 -10.37
N ASP A 592 17.30 -21.61 -10.81
CA ASP A 592 18.52 -22.25 -10.27
C ASP A 592 19.78 -21.38 -10.42
N ARG A 593 19.85 -20.57 -11.49
CA ARG A 593 20.97 -19.65 -11.73
C ARG A 593 20.91 -18.46 -10.80
N ILE A 594 19.72 -17.94 -10.53
CA ILE A 594 19.49 -16.89 -9.54
C ILE A 594 19.93 -17.40 -8.16
N LEU A 595 19.41 -18.55 -7.72
CA LEU A 595 19.68 -19.10 -6.38
C LEU A 595 21.16 -19.35 -6.08
N ARG A 596 21.92 -19.89 -7.02
CA ARG A 596 23.37 -20.14 -6.79
C ARG A 596 24.26 -18.91 -7.01
N SER A 597 23.71 -17.81 -7.50
CA SER A 597 24.45 -16.56 -7.74
C SER A 597 24.65 -15.79 -6.42
N PRO A 598 25.54 -14.77 -6.38
CA PRO A 598 25.68 -13.90 -5.22
C PRO A 598 24.63 -12.79 -5.17
N TYR A 599 23.72 -12.71 -6.16
CA TYR A 599 22.85 -11.55 -6.32
C TYR A 599 21.68 -11.55 -5.34
N ILE A 600 21.46 -10.40 -4.74
CA ILE A 600 20.50 -10.18 -3.68
C ILE A 600 19.30 -9.42 -4.24
N LYS A 601 18.08 -9.97 -4.08
CA LYS A 601 16.83 -9.35 -4.54
C LYS A 601 16.58 -8.01 -3.83
N GLN A 602 16.73 -8.00 -2.51
CA GLN A 602 16.42 -6.89 -1.62
C GLN A 602 17.21 -6.94 -0.31
N ALA A 603 17.13 -5.88 0.51
CA ALA A 603 17.88 -5.82 1.77
C ALA A 603 17.54 -7.02 2.67
N ASP A 604 18.56 -7.73 3.15
CA ASP A 604 18.46 -8.90 4.04
C ASP A 604 19.25 -8.66 5.33
N VAL A 605 20.58 -8.81 5.31
CA VAL A 605 21.46 -8.33 6.41
C VAL A 605 21.24 -6.84 6.65
N LEU A 606 21.15 -6.07 5.56
CA LEU A 606 20.86 -4.63 5.62
C LEU A 606 19.44 -4.33 6.14
N GLN A 607 18.48 -5.27 6.03
CA GLN A 607 17.16 -5.10 6.67
C GLN A 607 17.28 -5.21 8.19
N GLY A 608 18.05 -6.18 8.69
CA GLY A 608 18.31 -6.31 10.13
C GLY A 608 19.04 -5.11 10.70
N PHE A 609 20.03 -4.59 9.99
CA PHE A 609 20.75 -3.36 10.39
C PHE A 609 19.87 -2.12 10.38
N TYR A 610 18.85 -2.07 9.52
CA TYR A 610 17.86 -1.00 9.59
C TYR A 610 16.99 -1.10 10.86
N PHE A 611 16.48 -2.28 11.20
CA PHE A 611 15.66 -2.47 12.42
C PHE A 611 16.45 -2.27 13.72
N PHE A 612 17.70 -2.73 13.74
CA PHE A 612 18.55 -2.80 14.93
C PHE A 612 19.78 -1.89 14.81
N GLU A 613 19.63 -0.76 14.13
CA GLU A 613 20.73 0.16 13.83
C GLU A 613 21.53 0.57 15.08
N ASP A 614 20.86 0.74 16.21
CA ASP A 614 21.44 1.16 17.49
C ASP A 614 22.16 0.04 18.25
N HIS A 615 22.12 -1.20 17.77
CA HIS A 615 22.86 -2.32 18.33
C HIS A 615 24.29 -2.44 17.76
N PHE A 616 24.60 -1.71 16.69
CA PHE A 616 25.86 -1.82 15.97
C PHE A 616 26.58 -0.47 15.90
N SER A 617 27.91 -0.53 15.82
CA SER A 617 28.73 0.65 15.57
C SER A 617 28.57 1.15 14.13
N LEU A 618 28.86 2.44 13.90
CA LEU A 618 28.83 3.01 12.55
C LEU A 618 29.81 2.30 11.60
N GLU A 619 30.95 1.83 12.11
CA GLU A 619 31.94 1.08 11.33
C GLU A 619 31.39 -0.29 10.89
N GLU A 620 30.69 -1.01 11.78
CA GLU A 620 30.05 -2.28 11.42
C GLU A 620 28.96 -2.06 10.36
N LEU A 621 28.10 -1.06 10.55
CA LEU A 621 27.07 -0.70 9.56
C LEU A 621 27.70 -0.40 8.20
N GLU A 622 28.75 0.41 8.17
CA GLU A 622 29.45 0.78 6.94
C GLU A 622 30.08 -0.44 6.25
N ARG A 623 30.74 -1.32 7.02
CA ARG A 623 31.43 -2.50 6.49
C ARG A 623 30.45 -3.45 5.79
N HIS A 624 29.30 -3.73 6.41
CA HIS A 624 28.31 -4.61 5.80
C HIS A 624 27.59 -3.95 4.64
N TYR A 625 27.29 -2.65 4.73
CA TYR A 625 26.71 -1.91 3.62
C TYR A 625 27.60 -1.97 2.38
N ASN A 626 28.89 -1.68 2.53
CA ASN A 626 29.87 -1.74 1.44
C ASN A 626 30.05 -3.14 0.86
N PHE A 627 29.80 -4.19 1.65
CA PHE A 627 29.87 -5.56 1.17
C PHE A 627 28.61 -5.99 0.40
N TYR A 628 27.42 -5.76 0.95
CA TYR A 628 26.17 -6.30 0.39
C TYR A 628 25.52 -5.44 -0.68
N GLU A 629 25.64 -4.11 -0.62
CA GLU A 629 25.01 -3.23 -1.62
C GLU A 629 25.49 -3.54 -3.05
N PRO A 630 26.80 -3.78 -3.32
CA PRO A 630 27.27 -4.10 -4.67
C PRO A 630 26.70 -5.40 -5.25
N PHE A 631 26.18 -6.31 -4.42
CA PHE A 631 25.54 -7.55 -4.87
C PHE A 631 24.02 -7.43 -5.01
N THR A 632 23.42 -6.30 -4.64
CA THR A 632 21.97 -6.13 -4.62
C THR A 632 21.43 -5.62 -5.96
N VAL A 633 20.53 -6.37 -6.60
CA VAL A 633 19.93 -6.00 -7.90
C VAL A 633 18.74 -5.05 -7.76
N HIS A 634 18.15 -5.00 -6.56
CA HIS A 634 16.95 -4.24 -6.20
C HIS A 634 15.75 -4.58 -7.10
N GLU A 635 15.47 -5.88 -7.24
CA GLU A 635 14.34 -6.41 -8.03
C GLU A 635 13.06 -6.57 -7.18
N SER A 636 13.09 -6.03 -5.96
CA SER A 636 11.92 -5.70 -5.16
C SER A 636 11.80 -4.19 -4.99
N SER A 637 10.58 -3.68 -5.07
CA SER A 637 10.28 -2.27 -4.82
C SER A 637 10.59 -1.84 -3.38
N LEU A 638 10.69 -2.78 -2.44
CA LEU A 638 11.04 -2.55 -1.03
C LEU A 638 12.55 -2.35 -0.80
N SER A 639 13.40 -2.62 -1.80
CA SER A 639 14.85 -2.61 -1.61
C SER A 639 15.49 -1.21 -1.58
N PRO A 640 15.24 -0.29 -2.54
CA PRO A 640 16.01 0.94 -2.64
C PRO A 640 15.83 1.87 -1.44
N CYS A 641 14.65 1.91 -0.82
CA CYS A 641 14.39 2.79 0.32
C CYS A 641 15.28 2.46 1.53
N ILE A 642 15.45 1.19 1.87
CA ILE A 642 16.32 0.75 2.98
C ILE A 642 17.78 1.08 2.70
N HIS A 643 18.21 0.94 1.45
CA HIS A 643 19.56 1.34 1.03
C HIS A 643 19.75 2.85 1.05
N SER A 644 18.71 3.64 0.73
CA SER A 644 18.72 5.09 0.85
C SER A 644 18.88 5.55 2.30
N ILE A 645 18.15 4.94 3.24
CA ILE A 645 18.20 5.28 4.66
C ILE A 645 19.60 5.00 5.22
N GLN A 646 20.16 3.83 4.92
CA GLN A 646 21.50 3.47 5.39
C GLN A 646 22.59 4.30 4.71
N ALA A 647 22.49 4.56 3.40
CA ALA A 647 23.43 5.45 2.72
C ALA A 647 23.46 6.85 3.36
N ALA A 648 22.29 7.42 3.70
CA ALA A 648 22.20 8.69 4.39
C ALA A 648 22.89 8.63 5.77
N LYS A 649 22.56 7.62 6.58
CA LYS A 649 23.20 7.37 7.88
C LYS A 649 24.73 7.31 7.80
N LEU A 650 25.26 6.70 6.74
CA LEU A 650 26.69 6.55 6.48
C LEU A 650 27.33 7.77 5.81
N GLY A 651 26.58 8.85 5.57
CA GLY A 651 27.06 10.05 4.89
C GLY A 651 27.26 9.90 3.37
N LYS A 652 26.83 8.79 2.77
CA LYS A 652 26.91 8.50 1.32
C LYS A 652 25.75 9.16 0.58
N MET A 653 25.64 10.49 0.69
CA MET A 653 24.45 11.25 0.28
C MET A 653 24.11 11.17 -1.22
N ASP A 654 25.10 11.06 -2.10
CA ASP A 654 24.84 10.91 -3.55
C ASP A 654 24.17 9.56 -3.87
N GLN A 655 24.64 8.49 -3.21
CA GLN A 655 24.05 7.16 -3.33
C GLN A 655 22.66 7.13 -2.69
N ALA A 656 22.49 7.76 -1.53
CA ALA A 656 21.19 7.90 -0.87
C ALA A 656 20.17 8.59 -1.79
N TYR A 657 20.54 9.72 -2.40
CA TYR A 657 19.66 10.44 -3.31
C TYR A 657 19.34 9.64 -4.59
N SER A 658 20.31 8.92 -5.15
CA SER A 658 20.06 8.02 -6.29
C SER A 658 19.02 6.95 -5.96
N PHE A 659 19.13 6.31 -4.79
CA PHE A 659 18.15 5.33 -4.33
C PHE A 659 16.78 5.94 -4.06
N TYR A 660 16.74 7.13 -3.44
CA TYR A 660 15.52 7.90 -3.26
C TYR A 660 14.82 8.18 -4.59
N LEU A 661 15.54 8.63 -5.62
CA LEU A 661 14.96 8.93 -6.92
C LEU A 661 14.36 7.68 -7.58
N ARG A 662 15.06 6.54 -7.46
CA ARG A 662 14.58 5.25 -7.96
C ARG A 662 13.28 4.82 -7.28
N THR A 663 13.17 4.95 -5.96
CA THR A 663 11.94 4.54 -5.25
C THR A 663 10.80 5.55 -5.39
N SER A 664 11.10 6.85 -5.41
CA SER A 664 10.07 7.92 -5.49
C SER A 664 9.39 8.01 -6.84
N ARG A 665 10.06 7.55 -7.90
CA ARG A 665 9.54 7.55 -9.27
C ARG A 665 9.42 6.16 -9.87
N LEU A 666 9.42 5.13 -9.03
CA LEU A 666 9.36 3.72 -9.46
C LEU A 666 8.20 3.48 -10.42
N ASP A 667 6.99 3.91 -10.02
CA ASP A 667 5.79 3.80 -10.83
C ASP A 667 5.72 4.90 -11.91
N LEU A 668 6.02 6.15 -11.56
CA LEU A 668 5.89 7.29 -12.49
C LEU A 668 6.76 7.15 -13.76
N ASP A 669 7.94 6.54 -13.63
CA ASP A 669 8.88 6.33 -14.75
C ASP A 669 8.96 4.86 -15.18
N ASP A 670 8.10 4.00 -14.62
CA ASP A 670 7.96 2.56 -14.91
C ASP A 670 9.31 1.81 -14.86
N TYR A 671 10.05 1.96 -13.75
CA TYR A 671 11.38 1.38 -13.58
C TYR A 671 11.40 -0.15 -13.72
N ASN A 672 10.34 -0.80 -13.24
CA ASN A 672 10.21 -2.26 -13.25
C ASN A 672 9.49 -2.80 -14.49
N LYS A 673 8.87 -1.94 -15.32
CA LYS A 673 8.04 -2.35 -16.47
C LYS A 673 6.84 -3.21 -16.09
N GLU A 674 6.19 -2.85 -14.98
CA GLU A 674 5.08 -3.60 -14.40
C GLU A 674 3.92 -2.67 -13.97
N VAL A 675 3.99 -1.37 -14.30
CA VAL A 675 2.97 -0.39 -13.87
C VAL A 675 1.60 -0.72 -14.46
N GLU A 676 1.52 -1.37 -15.62
CA GLU A 676 0.24 -1.81 -16.19
C GLU A 676 -0.53 -2.80 -15.30
N GLU A 677 0.16 -3.51 -14.39
CA GLU A 677 -0.41 -4.47 -13.44
C GLU A 677 -0.89 -3.80 -12.14
N GLY A 678 -0.63 -2.51 -11.95
CA GLY A 678 -0.94 -1.72 -10.75
C GLY A 678 0.31 -1.12 -10.07
N LEU A 679 0.09 -0.13 -9.20
CA LEU A 679 1.12 0.63 -8.49
C LEU A 679 1.77 -0.16 -7.34
N HIS A 680 2.98 0.20 -6.90
CA HIS A 680 3.66 -0.46 -5.79
C HIS A 680 3.41 0.27 -4.46
N ILE A 681 2.16 0.19 -3.97
CA ILE A 681 1.66 0.97 -2.83
C ILE A 681 2.50 0.81 -1.55
N THR A 682 2.91 -0.41 -1.19
CA THR A 682 3.69 -0.60 0.05
C THR A 682 5.09 0.01 -0.05
N SER A 683 5.70 0.03 -1.24
CA SER A 683 6.99 0.70 -1.49
C SER A 683 6.91 2.22 -1.37
N MET A 684 5.73 2.81 -1.59
CA MET A 684 5.52 4.25 -1.42
C MET A 684 5.76 4.69 0.03
N ALA A 685 5.48 3.83 1.01
CA ALA A 685 5.83 4.09 2.41
C ALA A 685 7.35 4.10 2.63
N GLY A 686 8.08 3.20 1.97
CA GLY A 686 9.54 3.19 1.94
C GLY A 686 10.14 4.48 1.37
N THR A 687 9.55 5.04 0.31
CA THR A 687 9.97 6.35 -0.23
C THR A 687 9.86 7.44 0.82
N TRP A 688 8.74 7.48 1.54
CA TRP A 688 8.53 8.45 2.61
C TRP A 688 9.56 8.25 3.74
N LEU A 689 9.86 7.00 4.13
CA LEU A 689 10.89 6.68 5.12
C LEU A 689 12.28 7.14 4.70
N SER A 690 12.60 7.10 3.40
CA SER A 690 13.89 7.57 2.89
C SER A 690 14.14 9.06 3.20
N ILE A 691 13.07 9.87 3.25
CA ILE A 691 13.16 11.28 3.66
C ILE A 691 13.17 11.40 5.17
N ILE A 692 12.30 10.69 5.88
CA ILE A 692 12.09 10.91 7.32
C ILE A 692 13.20 10.29 8.16
N GLU A 693 13.46 9.01 7.93
CA GLU A 693 14.48 8.23 8.65
C GLU A 693 15.84 8.27 7.97
N GLY A 694 15.90 8.51 6.65
CA GLY A 694 17.14 8.75 5.91
C GLY A 694 17.59 10.19 6.07
N PHE A 695 17.10 11.09 5.21
CA PHE A 695 17.56 12.49 5.18
C PHE A 695 17.25 13.28 6.46
N GLY A 696 16.09 13.08 7.09
CA GLY A 696 15.74 13.70 8.38
C GLY A 696 16.51 13.08 9.57
N GLY A 697 17.05 11.88 9.39
CA GLY A 697 17.76 11.13 10.42
C GLY A 697 16.89 10.88 11.66
N LEU A 698 15.57 10.71 11.48
CA LEU A 698 14.63 10.52 12.59
C LEU A 698 14.87 9.18 13.29
N ARG A 699 15.06 9.22 14.61
CA ARG A 699 15.14 8.03 15.48
C ARG A 699 14.42 8.29 16.80
N ILE A 700 14.04 7.22 17.51
CA ILE A 700 13.61 7.28 18.91
C ILE A 700 14.78 6.80 19.78
N GLU A 701 15.40 7.72 20.52
CA GLU A 701 16.55 7.43 21.39
C GLU A 701 16.14 7.70 22.85
N ASN A 702 16.13 6.68 23.71
CA ASN A 702 15.75 6.78 25.13
C ASN A 702 14.37 7.46 25.32
N ASP A 703 13.35 6.98 24.60
CA ASP A 703 11.98 7.53 24.58
C ASP A 703 11.87 9.01 24.15
N LYS A 704 12.90 9.53 23.47
CA LYS A 704 12.92 10.90 22.94
C LYS A 704 13.10 10.86 21.42
N LEU A 705 12.41 11.77 20.75
CA LEU A 705 12.63 12.03 19.34
C LEU A 705 14.05 12.58 19.13
N SER A 706 14.76 12.04 18.15
CA SER A 706 16.11 12.44 17.74
C SER A 706 16.12 12.71 16.24
N LEU A 707 16.76 13.80 15.82
CA LEU A 707 16.91 14.20 14.41
C LEU A 707 18.39 14.44 14.10
N ARG A 708 18.81 14.00 12.91
CA ARG A 708 20.15 14.29 12.35
C ARG A 708 20.02 14.66 10.88
N PRO A 709 19.41 15.82 10.56
CA PRO A 709 19.04 16.11 9.20
C PRO A 709 20.24 16.34 8.28
N GLN A 710 20.13 15.88 7.04
CA GLN A 710 21.09 16.03 5.95
C GLN A 710 20.31 16.37 4.68
N ILE A 711 20.87 17.24 3.85
CA ILE A 711 20.22 17.71 2.63
C ILE A 711 20.99 17.24 1.38
N PRO A 712 20.33 16.55 0.42
CA PRO A 712 20.93 16.23 -0.87
C PRO A 712 21.45 17.48 -1.62
N GLN A 713 22.43 17.32 -2.50
CA GLN A 713 22.95 18.45 -3.28
C GLN A 713 21.93 19.02 -4.27
N GLN A 714 20.91 18.25 -4.62
CA GLN A 714 19.89 18.59 -5.60
C GLN A 714 18.73 19.43 -5.03
N TRP A 715 18.61 19.54 -3.70
CA TRP A 715 17.52 20.25 -3.04
C TRP A 715 17.99 21.57 -2.43
N ASP A 716 17.19 22.62 -2.56
CA ASP A 716 17.45 23.89 -1.90
C ASP A 716 17.01 23.82 -0.43
N SER A 717 15.84 23.22 -0.21
CA SER A 717 15.29 22.94 1.11
C SER A 717 14.35 21.72 1.06
N TYR A 718 14.06 21.16 2.23
CA TYR A 718 12.92 20.27 2.40
C TYR A 718 12.24 20.48 3.75
N ARG A 719 10.94 20.21 3.81
CA ARG A 719 10.12 20.34 5.00
C ARG A 719 9.22 19.13 5.17
N PHE A 720 9.11 18.63 6.40
CA PHE A 720 8.19 17.57 6.76
C PHE A 720 7.60 17.80 8.15
N LYS A 721 6.56 17.05 8.49
CA LYS A 721 5.89 17.10 9.79
C LYS A 721 5.94 15.75 10.48
N ILE A 722 5.98 15.80 11.80
CA ILE A 722 5.96 14.61 12.67
C ILE A 722 4.87 14.83 13.71
N ASN A 723 3.92 13.91 13.81
CA ASN A 723 3.06 13.80 14.99
C ASN A 723 3.72 12.88 16.01
N PHE A 724 4.25 13.44 17.10
CA PHE A 724 4.84 12.67 18.19
C PHE A 724 4.05 12.88 19.48
N ARG A 725 3.29 11.87 19.91
CA ARG A 725 2.49 11.88 21.15
C ARG A 725 1.54 13.10 21.24
N GLY A 726 0.82 13.35 20.13
CA GLY A 726 -0.15 14.45 20.01
C GLY A 726 0.45 15.83 19.75
N ARG A 727 1.74 15.91 19.44
CA ARG A 727 2.47 17.17 19.22
C ARG A 727 3.00 17.19 17.79
N ILE A 728 2.60 18.19 17.01
CA ILE A 728 3.02 18.32 15.62
C ILE A 728 4.26 19.19 15.54
N ILE A 729 5.34 18.62 15.03
CA ILE A 729 6.61 19.31 14.81
C ILE A 729 6.76 19.48 13.31
N SER A 730 6.93 20.73 12.84
CA SER A 730 7.39 21.01 11.49
C SER A 730 8.91 21.11 11.51
N VAL A 731 9.57 20.33 10.68
CA VAL A 731 11.03 20.32 10.48
C VAL A 731 11.31 20.88 9.10
N HIS A 732 12.05 21.98 9.03
CA HIS A 732 12.53 22.57 7.79
C HIS A 732 14.05 22.52 7.77
N VAL A 733 14.62 22.10 6.65
CA VAL A 733 16.06 21.90 6.49
C VAL A 733 16.47 22.58 5.19
N ASP A 734 17.46 23.45 5.28
CA ASP A 734 18.08 24.12 4.13
C ASP A 734 19.61 24.05 4.24
N ARG A 735 20.32 24.78 3.39
CA ARG A 735 21.79 24.84 3.40
C ARG A 735 22.40 25.52 4.63
N ASN A 736 21.60 26.29 5.37
CA ASN A 736 22.06 27.08 6.51
C ASN A 736 21.79 26.39 7.85
N GLY A 737 20.85 25.44 7.91
CA GLY A 737 20.62 24.65 9.12
C GLY A 737 19.23 24.05 9.21
N VAL A 738 18.78 23.79 10.45
CA VAL A 738 17.50 23.16 10.75
C VAL A 738 16.61 24.14 11.50
N GLU A 739 15.39 24.34 11.02
CA GLU A 739 14.34 25.11 11.68
C GLU A 739 13.24 24.17 12.18
N LEU A 740 12.91 24.28 13.47
CA LEU A 740 11.89 23.49 14.15
C LEU A 740 10.76 24.40 14.62
N HIS A 741 9.53 24.03 14.32
CA HIS A 741 8.34 24.72 14.80
C HIS A 741 7.38 23.73 15.47
N LEU A 742 6.98 24.01 16.71
CA LEU A 742 6.06 23.19 17.47
C LEU A 742 4.64 23.76 17.39
N LYS A 743 3.74 23.05 16.71
CA LYS A 743 2.30 23.34 16.71
C LYS A 743 1.65 22.47 17.78
N SER A 744 1.66 22.94 19.02
CA SER A 744 1.06 22.29 20.19
C SER A 744 0.97 23.28 21.35
N ASP A 745 -0.03 23.13 22.22
CA ASP A 745 -0.14 23.87 23.48
C ASP A 745 0.82 23.35 24.56
N ILE A 746 1.47 22.20 24.34
CA ILE A 746 2.32 21.52 25.33
C ILE A 746 3.78 21.55 24.87
N PRO A 747 4.72 22.10 25.67
CA PRO A 747 6.14 22.11 25.31
C PRO A 747 6.71 20.70 25.20
N MET A 748 7.79 20.55 24.44
CA MET A 748 8.50 19.27 24.34
C MET A 748 10.00 19.43 24.16
N SER A 749 10.73 18.39 24.55
CA SER A 749 12.17 18.29 24.30
C SER A 749 12.46 17.22 23.25
N LEU A 750 13.37 17.50 22.33
CA LEU A 750 13.92 16.51 21.39
C LEU A 750 15.45 16.62 21.30
N ARG A 751 16.09 15.73 20.56
CA ARG A 751 17.51 15.80 20.24
C ARG A 751 17.71 16.21 18.78
N VAL A 752 18.65 17.13 18.53
CA VAL A 752 19.09 17.49 17.18
C VAL A 752 20.62 17.43 17.17
N PHE A 753 21.19 16.60 16.30
CA PHE A 753 22.62 16.30 16.29
C PHE A 753 23.15 15.90 17.69
N GLY A 754 22.35 15.15 18.46
CA GLY A 754 22.66 14.72 19.83
C GLY A 754 22.46 15.78 20.93
N LYS A 755 22.25 17.05 20.58
CA LYS A 755 22.01 18.14 21.54
C LYS A 755 20.53 18.21 21.92
N LYS A 756 20.24 18.42 23.21
CA LYS A 756 18.87 18.60 23.70
C LYS A 756 18.34 19.98 23.27
N ILE A 757 17.18 20.01 22.62
CA ILE A 757 16.46 21.21 22.21
C ILE A 757 15.10 21.22 22.92
N GLU A 758 14.76 22.35 23.55
CA GLU A 758 13.46 22.58 24.18
C GLU A 758 12.59 23.44 23.25
N LEU A 759 11.44 22.92 22.82
CA LEU A 759 10.46 23.62 22.00
C LEU A 759 9.29 24.08 22.87
N ALA A 760 9.04 25.40 22.88
CA ALA A 760 7.86 25.99 23.48
C ALA A 760 6.70 26.05 22.46
N PRO A 761 5.44 26.07 22.93
CA PRO A 761 4.25 26.23 22.10
C PRO A 761 4.36 27.37 21.08
N ASP A 762 4.04 27.08 19.82
CA ASP A 762 4.01 27.99 18.67
C ASP A 762 5.31 28.78 18.44
N LYS A 763 6.44 28.28 18.96
CA LYS A 763 7.76 28.88 18.75
C LYS A 763 8.55 28.15 17.68
N THR A 764 9.35 28.95 16.98
CA THR A 764 10.33 28.49 16.00
C THR A 764 11.74 28.59 16.59
N ILE A 765 12.54 27.53 16.45
CA ILE A 765 13.94 27.49 16.84
C ILE A 765 14.80 27.11 15.64
N LYS A 766 15.90 27.83 15.44
CA LYS A 766 16.96 27.49 14.47
C LYS A 766 18.12 26.82 15.20
N VAL A 767 18.58 25.69 14.69
CA VAL A 767 19.66 24.86 15.27
C VAL A 767 20.88 24.86 14.37
#